data_AF-A0A7S2LXT9-F1
#
_entry.id   AF-A0A7S2LXT9-F1
#
_cell.length_a   1.000
_cell.length_b   1.000
_cell.length_c   1.000
_cell.angle_alpha   90.00
_cell.angle_beta   90.00
_cell.angle_gamma   90.00
#
_symmetry.space_group_name_H-M   'P 1'
#
loop_
_entity.id
_entity.type
_entity.pdbx_description
1 polymer ?
#
loop_
_entity_poly.entity_id
_entity_poly.type
_entity_poly.pdbx_seq_one_letter_code
_entity_poly.pdbx_strand_id
1 'polypeptide(L)'
;PSVDRSMPAPLLTLSLAAQMNEVVLLPAPDELISRLLDLIDRVALVTTSVSCVEYELVPFCNLPQNLMYEMQSSAPLLESAKDATREVVLQCLAGPKETQAMYQKYAYLLSDKVENLDALDVDAVRSKAEAYMRAGTEIEKLTATVIKFPFFELHCADIIKTLSEQAYSLAFTCLSAVSENVQERSSEVLAEWQETHERILSNPDDEEELAKLKQFMADINQLKTKPLLATTRQIHTQIDMLADFSFEVPAEVVEKAFSSFAWPLQIQMDVHDSERSLDSQKQRFMDKLEGEKNEFGKDMSRYQEDLDWVKGLSDYTMAVKCANRIYALKEHLDRAKERVQSFEERERLFGMEVSDYSELDTMIEHFEPFFKLWTAAIDFKHAEDEWLNGPLSRLNATEIETAVEEQFKESYKTIKHFEGQESAQNVAQALRDNIADFRQNLPVIRAMCQEAFQQIHFGALFDELDWEGDLEEGLTLQQLLDIDIIRHIDVVERIAGEAQKQHGLKTTLATMKSEWKPMELGVMEYKDTGTFVIKGTDDVQALLDDHIVKTQGIRGSPFIKPIEKEVKDWEIKLVYIQDLLEQWLMVQRSWLYLEPIFSSDDIQRQMPNEAKRFQQVNVLWRATMETVCENPNVLDVSEIENLLASFLDANRKLDAIQKQLNDYLETKRLAFPRFFFLSNDELLMILSQTKDPTAVQPHMGKCFEGINKVRFSGSDEVIEAMVSVEGEVVELDLRVNVVEGDKRGNVEMWLMEVQESMIDCLTKITAKSLVAYAQADRTKWVLEWPGQVVICVDNIYWTQEVASAIDANKMEDYVKQSVTQLGGLVNLVRGDLTKLGRQTLGALVTID
;
A
#
# COMPACT_ATOMS: atom_id res chain seq x y z
N PRO A 1 33.55 67.05 -31.10
CA PRO A 1 33.83 68.41 -30.59
C PRO A 1 35.16 68.92 -31.14
N SER A 2 35.18 70.18 -31.56
CA SER A 2 36.35 70.98 -31.88
C SER A 2 37.43 70.93 -30.79
N VAL A 3 38.68 71.11 -31.21
CA VAL A 3 39.96 70.97 -30.49
C VAL A 3 40.16 71.84 -29.24
N ASP A 4 39.21 72.70 -28.84
CA ASP A 4 39.45 73.64 -27.72
C ASP A 4 38.49 73.54 -26.53
N ARG A 5 37.94 72.34 -26.26
CA ARG A 5 37.39 72.03 -24.93
C ARG A 5 37.77 70.61 -24.53
N SER A 6 38.79 70.48 -23.68
CA SER A 6 39.02 69.26 -22.91
C SER A 6 37.67 68.84 -22.30
N MET A 7 37.16 67.66 -22.67
CA MET A 7 35.94 67.13 -22.06
C MET A 7 36.14 67.15 -20.55
N PRO A 8 35.17 67.67 -19.78
CA PRO A 8 35.28 67.72 -18.33
C PRO A 8 35.59 66.31 -17.80
N ALA A 9 36.34 66.21 -16.71
CA ALA A 9 36.62 64.92 -16.09
C ALA A 9 35.28 64.20 -15.81
N PRO A 10 35.10 62.94 -16.25
CA PRO A 10 33.87 62.20 -16.03
C PRO A 10 33.61 62.13 -14.52
N LEU A 11 32.36 62.36 -14.12
CA LEU A 11 32.00 62.50 -12.71
C LEU A 11 31.72 61.14 -12.06
N LEU A 12 31.33 60.14 -12.87
CA LEU A 12 30.90 58.83 -12.40
C LEU A 12 31.54 57.71 -13.24
N THR A 13 31.84 56.58 -12.62
CA THR A 13 32.37 55.39 -13.28
C THR A 13 31.30 54.31 -13.42
N LEU A 14 31.20 53.72 -14.60
CA LEU A 14 30.37 52.56 -14.91
C LEU A 14 31.28 51.38 -15.29
N SER A 15 30.86 50.15 -14.99
CA SER A 15 31.52 48.94 -15.49
C SER A 15 30.54 48.04 -16.24
N LEU A 16 31.05 47.30 -17.22
CA LEU A 16 30.32 46.21 -17.85
C LEU A 16 30.68 44.90 -17.16
N ALA A 17 29.66 44.16 -16.74
CA ALA A 17 29.82 42.86 -16.12
C ALA A 17 28.84 41.84 -16.73
N ALA A 18 29.20 40.56 -16.68
CA ALA A 18 28.30 39.48 -17.04
C ALA A 18 27.47 39.07 -15.81
N GLN A 19 26.14 39.13 -15.91
CA GLN A 19 25.21 38.61 -14.91
C GLN A 19 24.12 37.78 -15.58
N MET A 20 23.89 36.54 -15.12
CA MET A 20 22.79 35.66 -15.55
C MET A 20 22.57 35.60 -17.08
N ASN A 21 23.65 35.39 -17.84
CA ASN A 21 23.69 35.33 -19.32
C ASN A 21 23.44 36.65 -20.05
N GLU A 22 23.50 37.80 -19.38
CA GLU A 22 23.44 39.11 -20.01
C GLU A 22 24.63 39.98 -19.61
N VAL A 23 24.99 40.91 -20.49
CA VAL A 23 25.98 41.95 -20.22
C VAL A 23 25.23 43.16 -19.64
N VAL A 24 25.53 43.52 -18.41
CA VAL A 24 24.85 44.58 -17.67
C VAL A 24 25.78 45.75 -17.33
N LEU A 25 25.21 46.95 -17.23
CA LEU A 25 25.89 48.15 -16.74
C LEU A 25 25.76 48.23 -15.22
N LEU A 26 26.89 48.40 -14.52
CA LEU A 26 26.95 48.57 -13.08
C LEU A 26 27.58 49.93 -12.71
N PRO A 27 27.00 50.70 -11.76
CA PRO A 27 25.68 50.52 -11.14
C PRO A 27 24.54 50.62 -12.16
N ALA A 28 23.39 50.03 -11.83
CA ALA A 28 22.25 50.01 -12.74
C ALA A 28 21.79 51.44 -13.10
N PRO A 29 21.45 51.72 -14.37
CA PRO A 29 21.00 53.05 -14.82
C PRO A 29 19.92 53.70 -13.95
N ASP A 30 18.92 52.91 -13.52
CA ASP A 30 17.80 53.41 -12.73
C ASP A 30 18.20 53.74 -11.29
N GLU A 31 19.11 52.95 -10.71
CA GLU A 31 19.67 53.22 -9.39
C GLU A 31 20.47 54.52 -9.41
N LEU A 32 21.28 54.73 -10.45
CA LEU A 32 22.08 55.93 -10.61
C LEU A 32 21.21 57.19 -10.75
N ILE A 33 20.14 57.13 -11.55
CA ILE A 33 19.18 58.23 -11.70
C ILE A 33 18.52 58.51 -10.35
N SER A 34 18.03 57.50 -9.64
CA SER A 34 17.38 57.66 -8.34
C SER A 34 18.30 58.37 -7.32
N ARG A 35 19.56 57.96 -7.22
CA ARG A 35 20.55 58.57 -6.32
C ARG A 35 20.83 60.04 -6.65
N LEU A 36 20.86 60.41 -7.93
CA LEU A 36 21.06 61.80 -8.34
C LEU A 36 19.83 62.66 -8.01
N LEU A 37 18.62 62.13 -8.18
CA LEU A 37 17.39 62.84 -7.82
C LEU A 37 17.25 63.01 -6.30
N ASP A 38 17.60 62.00 -5.51
CA ASP A 38 17.67 62.08 -4.04
C ASP A 38 18.63 63.18 -3.57
N LEU A 39 19.73 63.40 -4.30
CA LEU A 39 20.71 64.44 -3.96
C LEU A 39 20.11 65.83 -4.16
N ILE A 40 19.32 66.03 -5.23
CA ILE A 40 18.57 67.27 -5.48
C ILE A 40 17.55 67.51 -4.36
N ASP A 41 16.84 66.46 -3.92
CA ASP A 41 15.90 66.54 -2.80
C ASP A 41 16.57 66.94 -1.48
N ARG A 42 17.74 66.37 -1.19
CA ARG A 42 18.51 66.73 0.00
C ARG A 42 18.98 68.18 -0.03
N VAL A 43 19.41 68.68 -1.19
CA VAL A 43 19.79 70.09 -1.34
C VAL A 43 18.59 71.00 -1.05
N ALA A 44 17.43 70.69 -1.61
CA ALA A 44 16.19 71.43 -1.36
C ALA A 44 15.81 71.43 0.13
N LEU A 45 15.88 70.27 0.80
CA LEU A 45 15.58 70.13 2.22
C LEU A 45 16.51 71.00 3.09
N VAL A 46 17.81 71.02 2.79
CA VAL A 46 18.77 71.84 3.54
C VAL A 46 18.50 73.34 3.33
N THR A 47 18.11 73.77 2.13
CA THR A 47 17.79 75.19 1.91
C THR A 47 16.54 75.65 2.67
N THR A 48 15.60 74.75 2.96
CA THR A 48 14.38 75.06 3.74
C THR A 48 14.59 75.18 5.25
N SER A 49 15.78 74.85 5.78
CA SER A 49 16.07 75.00 7.22
C SER A 49 16.67 76.36 7.59
N VAL A 50 16.92 77.23 6.60
CA VAL A 50 17.50 78.56 6.82
C VAL A 50 16.40 79.57 7.17
N SER A 51 16.44 80.14 8.38
CA SER A 51 15.47 81.14 8.84
C SER A 51 15.79 82.56 8.36
N CYS A 52 14.76 83.40 8.23
CA CYS A 52 14.90 84.83 7.91
C CYS A 52 15.68 85.60 9.00
N VAL A 53 16.56 86.50 8.57
CA VAL A 53 17.47 87.25 9.47
C VAL A 53 16.73 88.36 10.25
N GLU A 54 15.54 88.79 9.80
CA GLU A 54 14.78 89.85 10.44
C GLU A 54 14.35 89.53 11.89
N TYR A 55 14.12 88.25 12.21
CA TYR A 55 13.80 87.79 13.57
C TYR A 55 15.01 87.91 14.52
N GLU A 56 16.21 87.64 14.03
CA GLU A 56 17.45 87.69 14.82
C GLU A 56 17.99 89.11 15.02
N LEU A 57 17.68 90.05 14.11
CA LEU A 57 18.19 91.43 14.15
C LEU A 57 17.32 92.40 15.00
N VAL A 58 16.02 92.14 15.20
CA VAL A 58 15.10 93.07 15.90
C VAL A 58 14.15 92.36 16.90
N PRO A 59 14.68 91.76 17.97
CA PRO A 59 13.92 90.88 18.88
C PRO A 59 12.81 91.59 19.68
N PHE A 60 12.83 92.92 19.76
CA PHE A 60 11.86 93.71 20.56
C PHE A 60 10.49 93.89 19.87
N CYS A 61 10.36 93.51 18.60
CA CYS A 61 9.15 93.75 17.79
C CYS A 61 8.17 92.57 17.70
N ASN A 62 8.41 91.43 18.38
CA ASN A 62 7.54 90.24 18.36
C ASN A 62 7.14 89.80 16.93
N LEU A 63 8.11 89.79 16.00
CA LEU A 63 7.90 89.34 14.62
C LEU A 63 7.84 87.79 14.56
N PRO A 64 7.04 87.20 13.66
CA PRO A 64 7.00 85.76 13.47
C PRO A 64 8.32 85.24 12.86
N GLN A 65 8.79 84.08 13.34
CA GLN A 65 9.99 83.41 12.85
C GLN A 65 9.68 82.66 11.54
N ASN A 66 9.79 83.34 10.41
CA ASN A 66 9.55 82.75 9.09
C ASN A 66 10.85 82.18 8.48
N LEU A 67 10.72 81.14 7.65
CA LEU A 67 11.84 80.56 6.89
C LEU A 67 12.22 81.47 5.71
N MET A 68 13.52 81.55 5.40
CA MET A 68 14.04 82.38 4.31
C MET A 68 13.53 81.94 2.94
N TYR A 69 13.37 80.62 2.77
CA TYR A 69 12.77 80.02 1.59
C TYR A 69 11.84 78.88 2.03
N GLU A 70 10.53 79.04 1.84
CA GLU A 70 9.58 77.93 1.93
C GLU A 70 9.51 77.21 0.58
N MET A 71 10.45 76.30 0.31
CA MET A 71 10.32 75.37 -0.82
C MET A 71 9.56 74.13 -0.36
N GLN A 72 8.30 74.00 -0.78
CA GLN A 72 7.57 72.75 -0.65
C GLN A 72 8.19 71.69 -1.56
N SER A 73 8.18 70.42 -1.15
CA SER A 73 8.74 69.29 -1.91
C SER A 73 8.13 69.16 -3.32
N SER A 74 6.95 69.74 -3.54
CA SER A 74 6.21 69.81 -4.80
C SER A 74 6.35 71.15 -5.53
N ALA A 75 7.41 71.93 -5.27
CA ALA A 75 7.66 73.16 -5.98
C ALA A 75 7.89 72.87 -7.49
N PRO A 76 7.16 73.51 -8.42
CA PRO A 76 7.25 73.21 -9.86
C PRO A 76 8.66 73.34 -10.44
N LEU A 77 9.49 74.23 -9.86
CA LEU A 77 10.89 74.41 -10.25
C LEU A 77 11.77 73.22 -9.86
N LEU A 78 11.50 72.59 -8.70
CA LEU A 78 12.25 71.42 -8.23
C LEU A 78 11.90 70.19 -9.08
N GLU A 79 10.62 70.01 -9.40
CA GLU A 79 10.16 68.95 -10.31
C GLU A 79 10.75 69.12 -11.71
N SER A 80 10.71 70.34 -12.27
CA SER A 80 11.32 70.64 -13.56
C SER A 80 12.84 70.39 -13.57
N ALA A 81 13.55 70.70 -12.48
CA ALA A 81 14.99 70.42 -12.37
C ALA A 81 15.31 68.92 -12.28
N LYS A 82 14.48 68.15 -11.56
CA LYS A 82 14.59 66.68 -11.51
C LYS A 82 14.35 66.05 -12.87
N ASP A 83 13.30 66.48 -13.58
CA ASP A 83 12.98 65.97 -14.91
C ASP A 83 14.08 66.29 -15.92
N ALA A 84 14.60 67.53 -15.91
CA ALA A 84 15.73 67.91 -16.74
C ALA A 84 17.00 67.10 -16.41
N THR A 85 17.27 66.84 -15.12
CA THR A 85 18.41 66.02 -14.71
C THR A 85 18.27 64.58 -15.20
N ARG A 86 17.08 63.99 -15.05
CA ARG A 86 16.79 62.64 -15.55
C ARG A 86 16.98 62.55 -17.06
N GLU A 87 16.48 63.52 -17.81
CA GLU A 87 16.61 63.54 -19.28
C GLU A 87 18.08 63.61 -19.71
N VAL A 88 18.87 64.49 -19.11
CA VAL A 88 20.30 64.64 -19.42
C VAL A 88 21.09 63.36 -19.07
N VAL A 89 20.82 62.74 -17.93
CA VAL A 89 21.49 61.49 -17.54
C VAL A 89 21.16 60.35 -18.50
N LEU A 90 19.89 60.24 -18.93
CA LEU A 90 19.47 59.23 -19.91
C LEU A 90 20.14 59.45 -21.27
N GLN A 91 20.27 60.70 -21.73
CA GLN A 91 21.00 61.02 -22.96
C GLN A 91 22.49 60.65 -22.84
N CYS A 92 23.12 60.94 -21.70
CA CYS A 92 24.52 60.57 -21.44
C CYS A 92 24.75 59.05 -21.35
N LEU A 93 23.74 58.28 -20.96
CA LEU A 93 23.79 56.81 -20.91
C LEU A 93 23.66 56.13 -22.27
N ALA A 94 23.27 56.84 -23.33
CA ALA A 94 23.13 56.26 -24.67
C ALA A 94 24.44 55.62 -25.17
N GLY A 95 25.57 56.31 -25.02
CA GLY A 95 26.89 55.80 -25.41
C GLY A 95 27.30 54.52 -24.66
N PRO A 96 27.26 54.49 -23.32
CA PRO A 96 27.49 53.26 -22.55
C PRO A 96 26.56 52.10 -22.92
N LYS A 97 25.28 52.37 -23.21
CA LYS A 97 24.31 51.34 -23.65
C LYS A 97 24.63 50.80 -25.05
N GLU A 98 25.13 51.62 -25.97
CA GLU A 98 25.61 51.15 -27.27
C GLU A 98 26.81 50.21 -27.12
N THR A 99 27.77 50.55 -26.23
CA THR A 99 28.89 49.67 -25.91
C THR A 99 28.44 48.36 -25.26
N GLN A 100 27.49 48.42 -24.33
CA GLN A 100 26.86 47.23 -23.75
C GLN A 100 26.27 46.32 -24.85
N ALA A 101 25.55 46.90 -25.82
CA ALA A 101 24.93 46.15 -26.92
C ALA A 101 25.96 45.47 -27.84
N MET A 102 27.17 46.04 -27.99
CA MET A 102 28.25 45.40 -28.74
C MET A 102 28.72 44.10 -28.07
N TYR A 103 28.90 44.11 -26.75
CA TYR A 103 29.27 42.91 -25.98
C TYR A 103 28.11 41.93 -25.81
N GLN A 104 26.87 42.41 -25.76
CA GLN A 104 25.67 41.57 -25.67
C GLN A 104 25.57 40.56 -26.81
N LYS A 105 26.10 40.87 -28.00
CA LYS A 105 26.14 39.93 -29.14
C LYS A 105 26.91 38.64 -28.83
N TYR A 106 27.86 38.69 -27.89
CA TYR A 106 28.69 37.56 -27.48
C TYR A 106 28.19 36.91 -26.18
N ALA A 107 27.05 37.35 -25.64
CA ALA A 107 26.46 36.78 -24.43
C ALA A 107 26.10 35.29 -24.59
N TYR A 108 25.87 34.81 -25.83
CA TYR A 108 25.61 33.39 -26.09
C TYR A 108 26.74 32.48 -25.59
N LEU A 109 27.99 32.96 -25.55
CA LEU A 109 29.15 32.20 -25.06
C LEU A 109 29.02 31.82 -23.57
N LEU A 110 28.25 32.58 -22.79
CA LEU A 110 27.99 32.30 -21.37
C LEU A 110 26.99 31.15 -21.18
N SER A 111 26.12 30.94 -22.17
CA SER A 111 25.07 29.89 -22.16
C SER A 111 25.43 28.66 -22.98
N ASP A 112 26.37 28.79 -23.91
CA ASP A 112 26.72 27.72 -24.85
C ASP A 112 27.48 26.61 -24.14
N LYS A 113 27.12 25.37 -24.43
CA LYS A 113 27.75 24.16 -23.89
C LYS A 113 28.13 23.25 -25.04
N VAL A 114 29.33 22.69 -24.96
CA VAL A 114 29.80 21.68 -25.90
C VAL A 114 29.19 20.31 -25.52
N GLU A 115 27.87 20.18 -25.66
CA GLU A 115 27.15 18.91 -25.48
C GLU A 115 26.78 18.33 -26.87
N ASN A 116 26.90 17.00 -27.04
CA ASN A 116 26.61 16.25 -28.28
C ASN A 116 27.47 16.60 -29.51
N LEU A 117 28.77 16.86 -29.32
CA LEU A 117 29.69 16.96 -30.45
C LEU A 117 30.08 15.55 -30.92
N ASP A 118 29.82 15.22 -32.19
CA ASP A 118 30.36 13.99 -32.77
C ASP A 118 31.85 14.18 -33.07
N ALA A 119 32.71 13.61 -32.22
CA ALA A 119 34.16 13.70 -32.36
C ALA A 119 34.68 13.07 -33.68
N LEU A 120 33.84 12.28 -34.37
CA LEU A 120 34.15 11.65 -35.66
C LEU A 120 34.04 12.63 -36.83
N ASP A 121 33.22 13.68 -36.71
CA ASP A 121 33.04 14.72 -37.73
C ASP A 121 34.09 15.83 -37.56
N VAL A 122 35.27 15.55 -38.11
CA VAL A 122 36.44 16.43 -38.03
C VAL A 122 36.15 17.83 -38.57
N ASP A 123 35.32 17.95 -39.62
CA ASP A 123 35.01 19.22 -40.27
C ASP A 123 34.06 20.07 -39.43
N ALA A 124 33.05 19.45 -38.80
CA ALA A 124 32.15 20.13 -37.89
C ALA A 124 32.86 20.61 -36.62
N VAL A 125 33.71 19.77 -36.02
CA VAL A 125 34.49 20.14 -34.82
C VAL A 125 35.45 21.29 -35.15
N ARG A 126 36.17 21.19 -36.28
CA ARG A 126 37.09 22.24 -36.76
C ARG A 126 36.37 23.58 -36.92
N SER A 127 35.24 23.58 -37.62
CA SER A 127 34.46 24.80 -37.85
C SER A 127 33.99 25.44 -36.54
N LYS A 128 33.58 24.63 -35.56
CA LYS A 128 33.11 25.11 -34.26
C LYS A 128 34.24 25.64 -33.37
N ALA A 129 35.38 24.95 -33.33
CA ALA A 129 36.58 25.40 -32.61
C ALA A 129 37.13 26.71 -33.18
N GLU A 130 37.20 26.84 -34.51
CA GLU A 130 37.59 28.10 -35.17
C GLU A 130 36.61 29.23 -34.86
N ALA A 131 35.31 28.97 -34.84
CA ALA A 131 34.30 29.99 -34.55
C ALA A 131 34.47 30.55 -33.12
N TYR A 132 34.71 29.69 -32.13
CA TYR A 132 34.98 30.12 -30.76
C TYR A 132 36.31 30.88 -30.62
N MET A 133 37.39 30.39 -31.25
CA MET A 133 38.67 31.11 -31.26
C MET A 133 38.53 32.50 -31.93
N ARG A 134 37.82 32.59 -33.05
CA ARG A 134 37.54 33.86 -33.72
C ARG A 134 36.74 34.79 -32.80
N ALA A 135 35.67 34.31 -32.17
CA ALA A 135 34.88 35.10 -31.23
C ALA A 135 35.74 35.66 -30.08
N GLY A 136 36.60 34.85 -29.48
CA GLY A 136 37.55 35.30 -28.45
C GLY A 136 38.44 36.45 -28.93
N THR A 137 39.04 36.30 -30.12
CA THR A 137 39.90 37.36 -30.70
C THR A 137 39.14 38.63 -31.11
N GLU A 138 37.88 38.51 -31.52
CA GLU A 138 37.04 39.67 -31.85
C GLU A 138 36.69 40.45 -30.59
N ILE A 139 36.33 39.76 -29.50
CA ILE A 139 35.96 40.37 -28.22
C ILE A 139 37.09 41.22 -27.65
N GLU A 140 38.33 40.74 -27.74
CA GLU A 140 39.53 41.46 -27.31
C GLU A 140 39.83 42.70 -28.18
N LYS A 141 39.33 42.74 -29.42
CA LYS A 141 39.56 43.82 -30.38
C LYS A 141 38.41 44.83 -30.48
N LEU A 142 37.23 44.53 -29.91
CA LEU A 142 36.02 45.34 -30.06
C LEU A 142 36.19 46.78 -29.57
N THR A 143 36.64 46.97 -28.33
CA THR A 143 36.79 48.30 -27.72
C THR A 143 37.99 48.38 -26.77
N ALA A 144 38.38 49.60 -26.40
CA ALA A 144 39.40 49.81 -25.39
C ALA A 144 38.90 49.38 -24.00
N THR A 145 39.82 48.98 -23.12
CA THR A 145 39.50 48.55 -21.74
C THR A 145 38.80 49.62 -20.91
N VAL A 146 39.01 50.90 -21.22
CA VAL A 146 38.33 52.04 -20.60
C VAL A 146 37.91 53.05 -21.67
N ILE A 147 36.63 53.46 -21.67
CA ILE A 147 36.05 54.40 -22.62
C ILE A 147 35.50 55.62 -21.86
N LYS A 148 35.86 56.84 -22.30
CA LYS A 148 35.41 58.08 -21.66
C LYS A 148 34.26 58.73 -22.42
N PHE A 149 33.11 58.85 -21.77
CA PHE A 149 31.94 59.62 -22.21
C PHE A 149 31.86 60.96 -21.47
N PRO A 150 31.04 61.94 -21.94
CA PRO A 150 30.98 63.27 -21.33
C PRO A 150 30.66 63.29 -19.82
N PHE A 151 29.88 62.32 -19.32
CA PHE A 151 29.48 62.23 -17.91
C PHE A 151 30.00 60.96 -17.20
N PHE A 152 30.31 59.91 -17.97
CA PHE A 152 30.67 58.59 -17.45
C PHE A 152 32.02 58.10 -17.98
N GLU A 153 32.78 57.40 -17.13
CA GLU A 153 33.90 56.55 -17.55
C GLU A 153 33.47 55.09 -17.52
N LEU A 154 33.48 54.40 -18.66
CA LEU A 154 33.06 53.00 -18.79
C LEU A 154 34.26 52.06 -18.77
N HIS A 155 34.28 51.11 -17.83
CA HIS A 155 35.31 50.08 -17.69
C HIS A 155 34.82 48.77 -18.31
N CYS A 156 35.51 48.32 -19.35
CA CYS A 156 35.18 47.10 -20.13
C CYS A 156 36.15 45.94 -19.86
N ALA A 157 37.19 46.12 -19.04
CA ALA A 157 38.24 45.11 -18.85
C ALA A 157 37.69 43.76 -18.36
N ASP A 158 36.78 43.78 -17.40
CA ASP A 158 36.21 42.56 -16.80
C ASP A 158 35.37 41.79 -17.83
N ILE A 159 34.48 42.47 -18.57
CA ILE A 159 33.65 41.80 -19.58
C ILE A 159 34.46 41.24 -20.75
N ILE A 160 35.50 41.96 -21.20
CA ILE A 160 36.40 41.49 -22.26
C ILE A 160 37.06 40.19 -21.82
N LYS A 161 37.63 40.19 -20.60
CA LYS A 161 38.30 39.02 -20.04
C LYS A 161 37.32 37.84 -19.88
N THR A 162 36.18 38.05 -19.26
CA THR A 162 35.21 36.96 -19.00
C THR A 162 34.72 36.32 -20.30
N LEU A 163 34.36 37.11 -21.31
CA LEU A 163 33.84 36.56 -22.56
C LEU A 163 34.94 35.95 -23.44
N SER A 164 36.16 36.52 -23.47
CA SER A 164 37.26 35.93 -24.25
C SER A 164 37.79 34.64 -23.62
N GLU A 165 37.96 34.58 -22.30
CA GLU A 165 38.33 33.35 -21.57
C GLU A 165 37.30 32.24 -21.79
N GLN A 166 36.00 32.58 -21.75
CA GLN A 166 34.94 31.60 -22.01
C GLN A 166 34.97 31.09 -23.46
N ALA A 167 35.21 31.97 -24.45
CA ALA A 167 35.35 31.56 -25.85
C ALA A 167 36.52 30.57 -26.05
N TYR A 168 37.70 30.88 -25.49
CA TYR A 168 38.85 29.99 -25.58
C TYR A 168 38.65 28.68 -24.81
N SER A 169 37.98 28.71 -23.66
CA SER A 169 37.63 27.50 -22.91
C SER A 169 36.72 26.58 -23.73
N LEU A 170 35.70 27.12 -24.42
CA LEU A 170 34.82 26.32 -25.27
C LEU A 170 35.56 25.71 -26.46
N ALA A 171 36.48 26.47 -27.08
CA ALA A 171 37.36 25.95 -28.13
C ALA A 171 38.26 24.81 -27.62
N PHE A 172 38.85 24.97 -26.44
CA PHE A 172 39.66 23.94 -25.79
C PHE A 172 38.85 22.67 -25.51
N THR A 173 37.64 22.78 -24.98
CA THR A 173 36.76 21.63 -24.73
C THR A 173 36.45 20.84 -26.01
N CYS A 174 36.20 21.52 -27.15
CA CYS A 174 36.00 20.85 -28.43
C CYS A 174 37.23 20.02 -28.86
N LEU A 175 38.44 20.58 -28.69
CA LEU A 175 39.70 19.93 -29.09
C LEU A 175 40.07 18.79 -28.13
N SER A 176 39.87 18.96 -26.83
CA SER A 176 40.06 17.90 -25.82
C SER A 176 39.19 16.67 -26.11
N ALA A 177 37.92 16.87 -26.49
CA ALA A 177 37.02 15.76 -26.82
C ALA A 177 37.54 14.91 -28.01
N VAL A 178 38.13 15.55 -29.03
CA VAL A 178 38.76 14.82 -30.15
C VAL A 178 40.05 14.13 -29.71
N SER A 179 40.86 14.77 -28.87
CA SER A 179 42.09 14.17 -28.35
C SER A 179 41.82 12.92 -27.50
N GLU A 180 40.79 12.95 -26.66
CA GLU A 180 40.36 11.79 -25.86
C GLU A 180 39.86 10.65 -26.77
N ASN A 181 39.05 10.97 -27.78
CA ASN A 181 38.56 10.00 -28.76
C ASN A 181 39.72 9.33 -29.53
N VAL A 182 40.73 10.10 -29.93
CA VAL A 182 41.94 9.59 -30.60
C VAL A 182 42.73 8.65 -29.68
N GLN A 183 42.86 8.98 -28.39
CA GLN A 183 43.56 8.15 -27.41
C GLN A 183 42.87 6.80 -27.16
N GLU A 184 41.55 6.80 -27.02
CA GLU A 184 40.75 5.60 -26.82
C GLU A 184 40.81 4.69 -28.06
N ARG A 185 40.44 5.23 -29.22
CA ARG A 185 40.33 4.45 -30.47
C ARG A 185 41.67 3.95 -30.99
N SER A 186 42.77 4.67 -30.77
CA SER A 186 44.11 4.18 -31.14
C SER A 186 44.55 2.98 -30.31
N SER A 187 44.15 2.93 -29.04
CA SER A 187 44.44 1.79 -28.15
C SER A 187 43.59 0.58 -28.53
N GLU A 188 42.31 0.78 -28.82
CA GLU A 188 41.38 -0.27 -29.28
C GLU A 188 41.82 -0.89 -30.61
N VAL A 189 42.12 -0.06 -31.61
CA VAL A 189 42.55 -0.53 -32.93
C VAL A 189 43.84 -1.33 -32.84
N LEU A 190 44.79 -0.89 -32.02
CA LEU A 190 46.04 -1.63 -31.83
C LEU A 190 45.82 -2.98 -31.15
N ALA A 191 44.95 -3.04 -30.13
CA ALA A 191 44.60 -4.28 -29.45
C ALA A 191 43.90 -5.26 -30.41
N GLU A 192 42.96 -4.79 -31.23
CA GLU A 192 42.29 -5.63 -32.24
C GLU A 192 43.26 -6.17 -33.30
N TRP A 193 44.25 -5.37 -33.72
CA TRP A 193 45.30 -5.85 -34.62
C TRP A 193 46.16 -6.95 -33.98
N GLN A 194 46.53 -6.78 -32.70
CA GLN A 194 47.31 -7.77 -31.94
C GLN A 194 46.52 -9.07 -31.74
N GLU A 195 45.26 -9.00 -31.35
CA GLU A 195 44.39 -10.17 -31.19
C GLU A 195 44.24 -10.93 -32.52
N THR A 196 44.02 -10.19 -33.61
CA THR A 196 43.93 -10.78 -34.96
C THR A 196 45.22 -11.50 -35.34
N HIS A 197 46.37 -10.91 -35.02
CA HIS A 197 47.68 -11.51 -35.24
C HIS A 197 47.90 -12.78 -34.41
N GLU A 198 47.61 -12.74 -33.11
CA GLU A 198 47.74 -13.90 -32.22
C GLU A 198 46.84 -15.06 -32.67
N ARG A 199 45.61 -14.77 -33.12
CA ARG A 199 44.70 -15.80 -33.62
C ARG A 199 45.23 -16.48 -34.88
N ILE A 200 45.85 -15.75 -35.81
CA ILE A 200 46.46 -16.33 -37.03
C ILE A 200 47.62 -17.26 -36.70
N LEU A 201 48.39 -16.93 -35.66
CA LEU A 201 49.54 -17.72 -35.22
C LEU A 201 49.17 -18.88 -34.28
N SER A 202 47.91 -18.96 -33.85
CA SER A 202 47.44 -20.05 -32.99
C SER A 202 47.43 -21.40 -33.74
N ASN A 203 47.75 -22.48 -33.03
CA ASN A 203 47.59 -23.83 -33.55
C ASN A 203 46.21 -24.36 -33.13
N PRO A 204 45.40 -24.87 -34.06
CA PRO A 204 44.11 -25.49 -33.74
C PRO A 204 44.31 -26.80 -32.98
N ASP A 205 43.53 -26.98 -31.90
CA ASP A 205 43.57 -28.19 -31.08
C ASP A 205 42.71 -29.33 -31.67
N ASP A 206 41.69 -28.98 -32.44
CA ASP A 206 40.75 -29.92 -33.07
C ASP A 206 40.44 -29.59 -34.56
N GLU A 207 39.73 -30.50 -35.21
CA GLU A 207 39.38 -30.38 -36.63
C GLU A 207 38.40 -29.23 -36.93
N GLU A 208 37.58 -28.86 -35.96
CA GLU A 208 36.58 -27.79 -36.08
C GLU A 208 37.22 -26.41 -35.95
N GLU A 209 38.14 -26.24 -35.00
CA GLU A 209 39.00 -25.08 -34.84
C GLU A 209 39.89 -24.86 -36.05
N LEU A 210 40.42 -25.93 -36.64
CA LEU A 210 41.18 -25.85 -37.89
C LEU A 210 40.32 -25.28 -39.03
N ALA A 211 39.07 -25.75 -39.17
CA ALA A 211 38.15 -25.26 -40.18
C ALA A 211 37.76 -23.80 -39.93
N LYS A 212 37.42 -23.44 -38.68
CA LYS A 212 37.10 -22.07 -38.25
C LYS A 212 38.28 -21.13 -38.50
N LEU A 213 39.51 -21.56 -38.20
CA LEU A 213 40.71 -20.76 -38.39
C LEU A 213 41.02 -20.54 -39.89
N LYS A 214 40.85 -21.56 -40.75
CA LYS A 214 40.97 -21.41 -42.21
C LYS A 214 39.90 -20.47 -42.78
N GLN A 215 38.66 -20.59 -42.33
CA GLN A 215 37.59 -19.68 -42.75
C GLN A 215 37.85 -18.25 -42.26
N PHE A 216 38.30 -18.08 -41.02
CA PHE A 216 38.70 -16.80 -40.48
C PHE A 216 39.79 -16.15 -41.33
N MET A 217 40.83 -16.89 -41.74
CA MET A 217 41.90 -16.39 -42.62
C MET A 217 41.39 -16.02 -44.02
N ALA A 218 40.44 -16.77 -44.59
CA ALA A 218 39.84 -16.43 -45.88
C ALA A 218 39.04 -15.12 -45.84
N ASP A 219 38.30 -14.91 -44.74
CA ASP A 219 37.40 -13.77 -44.58
C ASP A 219 38.07 -12.55 -43.89
N ILE A 220 39.29 -12.71 -43.36
CA ILE A 220 40.00 -11.70 -42.55
C ILE A 220 40.11 -10.34 -43.23
N ASN A 221 40.35 -10.36 -44.54
CA ASN A 221 40.49 -9.17 -45.36
C ASN A 221 39.19 -8.36 -45.42
N GLN A 222 38.03 -9.02 -45.39
CA GLN A 222 36.73 -8.35 -45.42
C GLN A 222 36.23 -8.01 -44.02
N LEU A 223 36.36 -8.93 -43.07
CA LEU A 223 35.76 -8.81 -41.73
C LEU A 223 36.57 -7.95 -40.76
N LYS A 224 37.91 -7.94 -40.87
CA LYS A 224 38.80 -7.28 -39.89
C LYS A 224 39.71 -6.25 -40.55
N THR A 225 40.48 -6.63 -41.58
CA THR A 225 41.51 -5.75 -42.16
C THR A 225 40.95 -4.46 -42.76
N LYS A 226 39.84 -4.52 -43.53
CA LYS A 226 39.22 -3.34 -44.16
C LYS A 226 38.60 -2.35 -43.15
N PRO A 227 37.78 -2.78 -42.17
CA PRO A 227 37.25 -1.90 -41.13
C PRO A 227 38.36 -1.24 -40.31
N LEU A 228 39.34 -2.01 -39.83
CA LEU A 228 40.43 -1.48 -39.01
C LEU A 228 41.27 -0.45 -39.77
N LEU A 229 41.54 -0.68 -41.06
CA LEU A 229 42.20 0.30 -41.94
C LEU A 229 41.42 1.62 -42.06
N ALA A 230 40.10 1.57 -42.14
CA ALA A 230 39.27 2.78 -42.21
C ALA A 230 39.34 3.56 -40.90
N THR A 231 39.25 2.88 -39.76
CA THR A 231 39.37 3.49 -38.43
C THR A 231 40.76 4.09 -38.22
N THR A 232 41.84 3.38 -38.59
CA THR A 232 43.21 3.91 -38.53
C THR A 232 43.35 5.21 -39.33
N ARG A 233 42.81 5.28 -40.55
CA ARG A 233 42.84 6.51 -41.37
C ARG A 233 42.08 7.67 -40.72
N GLN A 234 40.95 7.38 -40.09
CA GLN A 234 40.15 8.39 -39.39
C GLN A 234 40.92 8.98 -38.21
N ILE A 235 41.59 8.14 -37.40
CA ILE A 235 42.42 8.58 -36.27
C ILE A 235 43.52 9.53 -36.74
N HIS A 236 44.20 9.23 -37.86
CA HIS A 236 45.23 10.12 -38.40
C HIS A 236 44.66 11.47 -38.84
N THR A 237 43.47 11.47 -39.44
CA THR A 237 42.79 12.71 -39.86
C THR A 237 42.44 13.60 -38.65
N GLN A 238 42.06 12.98 -37.53
CA GLN A 238 41.81 13.69 -36.26
C GLN A 238 43.11 14.24 -35.64
N ILE A 239 44.21 13.48 -35.68
CA ILE A 239 45.54 13.95 -35.25
C ILE A 239 46.00 15.15 -36.09
N ASP A 240 45.85 15.09 -37.41
CA ASP A 240 46.20 16.19 -38.32
C ASP A 240 45.38 17.45 -38.00
N MET A 241 44.09 17.31 -37.70
CA MET A 241 43.24 18.43 -37.28
C MET A 241 43.69 19.03 -35.95
N LEU A 242 44.02 18.22 -34.94
CA LEU A 242 44.52 18.71 -33.66
C LEU A 242 45.85 19.47 -33.83
N ALA A 243 46.71 19.02 -34.75
CA ALA A 243 47.95 19.70 -35.09
C ALA A 243 47.72 21.09 -35.69
N ASP A 244 46.67 21.30 -36.51
CA ASP A 244 46.33 22.60 -37.07
C ASP A 244 46.02 23.66 -35.99
N PHE A 245 45.51 23.24 -34.83
CA PHE A 245 45.26 24.11 -33.66
C PHE A 245 46.43 24.18 -32.69
N SER A 246 47.56 23.53 -32.99
CA SER A 246 48.70 23.37 -32.07
C SER A 246 48.29 22.73 -30.73
N PHE A 247 47.32 21.82 -30.76
CA PHE A 247 46.87 21.09 -29.57
C PHE A 247 47.82 19.93 -29.26
N GLU A 248 48.32 19.85 -28.04
CA GLU A 248 49.28 18.81 -27.64
C GLU A 248 48.60 17.44 -27.52
N VAL A 249 49.04 16.49 -28.34
CA VAL A 249 48.65 15.08 -28.25
C VAL A 249 49.81 14.28 -27.64
N PRO A 250 49.58 13.39 -26.66
CA PRO A 250 50.64 12.57 -26.07
C PRO A 250 51.41 11.75 -27.11
N ALA A 251 52.75 11.73 -27.02
CA ALA A 251 53.62 11.04 -27.96
C ALA A 251 53.30 9.53 -28.08
N GLU A 252 52.90 8.90 -26.98
CA GLU A 252 52.51 7.48 -26.95
C GLU A 252 51.28 7.19 -27.83
N VAL A 253 50.31 8.09 -27.85
CA VAL A 253 49.09 7.95 -28.67
C VAL A 253 49.40 8.06 -30.15
N VAL A 254 50.29 8.99 -30.50
CA VAL A 254 50.80 9.16 -31.86
C VAL A 254 51.55 7.91 -32.31
N GLU A 255 52.45 7.36 -31.49
CA GLU A 255 53.19 6.13 -31.79
C GLU A 255 52.26 4.92 -32.00
N LYS A 256 51.21 4.77 -31.19
CA LYS A 256 50.18 3.73 -31.35
C LYS A 256 49.39 3.88 -32.66
N ALA A 257 48.99 5.11 -33.00
CA ALA A 257 48.29 5.38 -34.25
C ALA A 257 49.17 5.05 -35.48
N PHE A 258 50.44 5.46 -35.48
CA PHE A 258 51.35 5.19 -36.60
C PHE A 258 51.75 3.71 -36.71
N SER A 259 51.98 3.03 -35.59
CA SER A 259 52.26 1.58 -35.59
C SER A 259 51.09 0.76 -36.14
N SER A 260 49.85 1.22 -35.96
CA SER A 260 48.65 0.64 -36.58
C SER A 260 48.71 0.55 -38.11
N PHE A 261 49.55 1.36 -38.78
CA PHE A 261 49.69 1.36 -40.24
C PHE A 261 50.49 0.17 -40.79
N ALA A 262 51.35 -0.44 -39.97
CA ALA A 262 52.20 -1.57 -40.38
C ALA A 262 51.47 -2.92 -40.34
N TRP A 263 50.46 -3.05 -39.47
CA TRP A 263 49.74 -4.30 -39.23
C TRP A 263 49.06 -4.93 -40.46
N PRO A 264 48.43 -4.19 -41.40
CA PRO A 264 47.81 -4.79 -42.58
C PRO A 264 48.79 -5.63 -43.42
N LEU A 265 50.04 -5.18 -43.55
CA LEU A 265 51.07 -5.93 -44.28
C LEU A 265 51.56 -7.13 -43.46
N GLN A 266 51.75 -6.95 -42.15
CA GLN A 266 52.14 -8.02 -41.23
C GLN A 266 51.13 -9.17 -41.24
N ILE A 267 49.83 -8.86 -41.10
CA ILE A 267 48.73 -9.83 -41.16
C ILE A 267 48.71 -10.60 -42.49
N GLN A 268 48.94 -9.92 -43.63
CA GLN A 268 49.01 -10.60 -44.92
C GLN A 268 50.17 -11.60 -45.02
N MET A 269 51.32 -11.28 -44.42
CA MET A 269 52.47 -12.18 -44.35
C MET A 269 52.17 -13.39 -43.45
N ASP A 270 51.61 -13.15 -42.27
CA ASP A 270 51.30 -14.20 -41.31
C ASP A 270 50.24 -15.17 -41.83
N VAL A 271 49.21 -14.69 -42.55
CA VAL A 271 48.20 -15.55 -43.19
C VAL A 271 48.85 -16.52 -44.18
N HIS A 272 49.71 -16.01 -45.07
CA HIS A 272 50.38 -16.84 -46.07
C HIS A 272 51.31 -17.90 -45.44
N ASP A 273 51.99 -17.55 -44.35
CA ASP A 273 52.89 -18.49 -43.66
C ASP A 273 52.09 -19.53 -42.84
N SER A 274 50.99 -19.13 -42.18
CA SER A 274 50.13 -20.04 -41.43
C SER A 274 49.34 -21.00 -42.33
N GLU A 275 48.92 -20.61 -43.54
CA GLU A 275 48.21 -21.48 -44.49
C GLU A 275 48.95 -22.81 -44.74
N ARG A 276 50.28 -22.75 -44.90
CA ARG A 276 51.13 -23.94 -45.10
C ARG A 276 51.18 -24.85 -43.88
N SER A 277 51.17 -24.28 -42.68
CA SER A 277 51.16 -25.04 -41.43
C SER A 277 49.81 -25.74 -41.23
N LEU A 278 48.71 -25.04 -41.51
CA LEU A 278 47.35 -25.57 -41.40
C LEU A 278 47.05 -26.68 -42.41
N ASP A 279 47.65 -26.66 -43.60
CA ASP A 279 47.56 -27.78 -44.56
C ASP A 279 48.27 -29.04 -44.05
N SER A 280 49.44 -28.89 -43.41
CA SER A 280 50.16 -30.01 -42.80
C SER A 280 49.39 -30.62 -41.61
N GLN A 281 48.75 -29.77 -40.78
CA GLN A 281 47.90 -30.22 -39.68
C GLN A 281 46.62 -30.90 -40.17
N LYS A 282 45.98 -30.38 -41.23
CA LYS A 282 44.83 -31.04 -41.88
C LYS A 282 45.15 -32.49 -42.24
N GLN A 283 46.33 -32.73 -42.81
CA GLN A 283 46.74 -34.08 -43.18
C GLN A 283 46.89 -35.00 -41.95
N ARG A 284 47.47 -34.51 -40.86
CA ARG A 284 47.61 -35.28 -39.61
C ARG A 284 46.26 -35.66 -38.99
N PHE A 285 45.29 -34.74 -39.01
CA PHE A 285 43.95 -35.02 -38.51
C PHE A 285 43.20 -36.03 -39.38
N MET A 286 43.37 -35.96 -40.71
CA MET A 286 42.83 -36.99 -41.61
C MET A 286 43.43 -38.37 -41.35
N ASP A 287 44.74 -38.47 -41.11
CA ASP A 287 45.40 -39.73 -40.77
C ASP A 287 44.91 -40.28 -39.41
N LYS A 288 44.65 -39.41 -38.43
CA LYS A 288 44.11 -39.78 -37.12
C LYS A 288 42.66 -40.28 -37.22
N LEU A 289 41.81 -39.57 -37.97
CA LEU A 289 40.41 -39.96 -38.22
C LEU A 289 40.33 -41.34 -38.86
N GLU A 290 41.19 -41.63 -39.84
CA GLU A 290 41.28 -42.94 -40.47
C GLU A 290 41.69 -44.04 -39.46
N GLY A 291 42.59 -43.73 -38.54
CA GLY A 291 42.96 -44.62 -37.43
C GLY A 291 41.78 -44.95 -36.50
N GLU A 292 41.01 -43.93 -36.11
CA GLU A 292 39.85 -44.07 -35.22
C GLU A 292 38.72 -44.89 -35.88
N LYS A 293 38.48 -44.71 -37.18
CA LYS A 293 37.49 -45.51 -37.93
C LYS A 293 37.87 -46.99 -38.02
N ASN A 294 39.16 -47.28 -38.23
CA ASN A 294 39.66 -48.65 -38.27
C ASN A 294 39.54 -49.36 -36.90
N GLU A 295 39.68 -48.62 -35.80
CA GLU A 295 39.41 -49.14 -34.46
C GLU A 295 37.91 -49.37 -34.24
N PHE A 296 37.08 -48.42 -34.64
CA PHE A 296 35.62 -48.51 -34.53
C PHE A 296 35.05 -49.72 -35.27
N GLY A 297 35.59 -50.08 -36.43
CA GLY A 297 35.21 -51.32 -37.14
C GLY A 297 35.44 -52.61 -36.34
N LYS A 298 36.45 -52.64 -35.46
CA LYS A 298 36.68 -53.76 -34.54
C LYS A 298 35.67 -53.75 -33.39
N ASP A 299 35.32 -52.57 -32.88
CA ASP A 299 34.31 -52.44 -31.82
C ASP A 299 32.91 -52.82 -32.32
N MET A 300 32.57 -52.47 -33.57
CA MET A 300 31.32 -52.89 -34.22
C MET A 300 31.17 -54.42 -34.25
N SER A 301 32.25 -55.15 -34.52
CA SER A 301 32.23 -56.62 -34.50
C SER A 301 31.98 -57.16 -33.08
N ARG A 302 32.50 -56.51 -32.04
CA ARG A 302 32.25 -56.89 -30.64
C ARG A 302 30.81 -56.60 -30.21
N TYR A 303 30.24 -55.46 -30.63
CA TYR A 303 28.84 -55.13 -30.35
C TYR A 303 27.89 -56.13 -31.00
N GLN A 304 28.21 -56.61 -32.21
CA GLN A 304 27.46 -57.67 -32.86
C GLN A 304 27.53 -59.00 -32.09
N GLU A 305 28.71 -59.38 -31.57
CA GLU A 305 28.86 -60.58 -30.72
C GLU A 305 28.05 -60.47 -29.42
N ASP A 306 28.05 -59.30 -28.76
CA ASP A 306 27.26 -59.04 -27.56
C ASP A 306 25.75 -59.01 -27.85
N LEU A 307 25.33 -58.47 -28.99
CA LEU A 307 23.94 -58.50 -29.46
C LEU A 307 23.45 -59.95 -29.68
N ASP A 308 24.28 -60.78 -30.32
CA ASP A 308 23.96 -62.19 -30.55
C ASP A 308 23.94 -62.98 -29.23
N TRP A 309 24.78 -62.60 -28.26
CA TRP A 309 24.69 -63.13 -26.89
C TRP A 309 23.35 -62.78 -26.22
N VAL A 310 22.89 -61.53 -26.28
CA VAL A 310 21.59 -61.11 -25.70
C VAL A 310 20.42 -61.85 -26.37
N LYS A 311 20.47 -62.03 -27.69
CA LYS A 311 19.46 -62.81 -28.44
C LYS A 311 19.41 -64.28 -28.00
N GLY A 312 20.54 -64.83 -27.57
CA GLY A 312 20.65 -66.22 -27.10
C GLY A 312 20.19 -66.45 -25.66
N LEU A 313 19.93 -65.40 -24.88
CA LEU A 313 19.48 -65.53 -23.49
C LEU A 313 18.01 -65.98 -23.45
N SER A 314 17.75 -67.12 -22.80
CA SER A 314 16.41 -67.70 -22.67
C SER A 314 15.96 -67.92 -21.23
N ASP A 315 16.79 -67.61 -20.23
CA ASP A 315 16.55 -67.90 -18.82
C ASP A 315 16.28 -66.62 -18.03
N TYR A 316 15.03 -66.44 -17.60
CA TYR A 316 14.58 -65.32 -16.79
C TYR A 316 15.33 -65.19 -15.46
N THR A 317 15.80 -66.29 -14.87
CA THR A 317 16.52 -66.25 -13.58
C THR A 317 17.89 -65.57 -13.67
N MET A 318 18.40 -65.39 -14.88
CA MET A 318 19.65 -64.67 -15.15
C MET A 318 19.47 -63.15 -15.25
N ALA A 319 18.24 -62.61 -15.19
CA ALA A 319 17.95 -61.19 -15.38
C ALA A 319 18.87 -60.27 -14.56
N VAL A 320 18.97 -60.50 -13.24
CA VAL A 320 19.84 -59.71 -12.33
C VAL A 320 21.33 -59.91 -12.61
N LYS A 321 21.74 -61.12 -13.03
CA LYS A 321 23.15 -61.44 -13.33
C LYS A 321 23.62 -60.88 -14.68
N CYS A 322 22.71 -60.78 -15.64
CA CYS A 322 22.99 -60.26 -16.98
C CYS A 322 22.79 -58.75 -17.10
N ALA A 323 22.14 -58.11 -16.12
CA ALA A 323 21.84 -56.68 -16.08
C ALA A 323 23.03 -55.78 -16.44
N ASN A 324 24.16 -55.94 -15.74
CA ASN A 324 25.36 -55.11 -15.97
C ASN A 324 25.88 -55.20 -17.41
N ARG A 325 25.81 -56.39 -18.03
CA ARG A 325 26.29 -56.59 -19.41
C ARG A 325 25.31 -56.04 -20.45
N ILE A 326 24.00 -56.11 -20.18
CA ILE A 326 22.95 -55.55 -21.03
C ILE A 326 22.99 -54.02 -20.99
N TYR A 327 23.13 -53.41 -19.80
CA TYR A 327 23.31 -51.97 -19.65
C TYR A 327 24.62 -51.48 -20.26
N ALA A 328 25.73 -52.20 -20.08
CA ALA A 328 26.99 -51.88 -20.73
C ALA A 328 26.86 -51.90 -22.26
N LEU A 329 26.17 -52.90 -22.84
CA LEU A 329 25.92 -52.94 -24.28
C LEU A 329 25.09 -51.76 -24.76
N LYS A 330 24.05 -51.34 -24.03
CA LYS A 330 23.27 -50.13 -24.34
C LYS A 330 24.16 -48.89 -24.36
N GLU A 331 24.95 -48.70 -23.32
CA GLU A 331 25.87 -47.57 -23.18
C GLU A 331 26.96 -47.57 -24.26
N HIS A 332 27.45 -48.75 -24.65
CA HIS A 332 28.39 -48.90 -25.77
C HIS A 332 27.76 -48.54 -27.11
N LEU A 333 26.52 -48.98 -27.39
CA LEU A 333 25.80 -48.64 -28.62
C LEU A 333 25.43 -47.14 -28.71
N ASP A 334 25.05 -46.52 -27.59
CA ASP A 334 24.75 -45.09 -27.55
C ASP A 334 26.03 -44.25 -27.78
N ARG A 335 27.15 -44.60 -27.12
CA ARG A 335 28.46 -43.98 -27.39
C ARG A 335 28.94 -44.21 -28.82
N ALA A 336 28.66 -45.38 -29.39
CA ALA A 336 28.99 -45.68 -30.77
C ALA A 336 28.24 -44.74 -31.73
N LYS A 337 26.98 -44.42 -31.43
CA LYS A 337 26.17 -43.47 -32.20
C LYS A 337 26.73 -42.04 -32.13
N GLU A 338 27.13 -41.60 -30.95
CA GLU A 338 27.82 -40.30 -30.77
C GLU A 338 29.16 -40.26 -31.53
N ARG A 339 29.92 -41.35 -31.49
CA ARG A 339 31.20 -41.46 -32.20
C ARG A 339 31.01 -41.43 -33.72
N VAL A 340 29.96 -42.08 -34.24
CA VAL A 340 29.58 -42.01 -35.67
C VAL A 340 29.21 -40.57 -36.06
N GLN A 341 28.38 -39.88 -35.28
CA GLN A 341 28.06 -38.47 -35.54
C GLN A 341 29.32 -37.60 -35.57
N SER A 342 30.25 -37.83 -34.63
CA SER A 342 31.54 -37.13 -34.62
C SER A 342 32.36 -37.42 -35.88
N PHE A 343 32.34 -38.65 -36.39
CA PHE A 343 33.00 -38.99 -37.66
C PHE A 343 32.35 -38.28 -38.84
N GLU A 344 31.02 -38.31 -38.96
CA GLU A 344 30.30 -37.64 -40.05
C GLU A 344 30.56 -36.13 -40.06
N GLU A 345 30.59 -35.50 -38.89
CA GLU A 345 30.90 -34.08 -38.73
C GLU A 345 32.34 -33.77 -39.18
N ARG A 346 33.32 -34.56 -38.73
CA ARG A 346 34.73 -34.41 -39.13
C ARG A 346 34.95 -34.67 -40.62
N GLU A 347 34.25 -35.65 -41.21
CA GLU A 347 34.28 -35.92 -42.66
C GLU A 347 33.71 -34.76 -43.47
N ARG A 348 32.57 -34.19 -43.03
CA ARG A 348 31.98 -32.99 -43.64
C ARG A 348 32.92 -31.78 -43.53
N LEU A 349 33.56 -31.57 -42.38
CA LEU A 349 34.54 -30.50 -42.17
C LEU A 349 35.73 -30.60 -43.13
N PHE A 350 36.16 -31.81 -43.49
CA PHE A 350 37.23 -32.02 -44.45
C PHE A 350 36.78 -32.11 -45.91
N GLY A 351 35.47 -32.12 -46.18
CA GLY A 351 34.89 -32.26 -47.51
C GLY A 351 35.02 -33.68 -48.08
N MET A 352 35.10 -34.69 -47.21
CA MET A 352 35.16 -36.11 -47.57
C MET A 352 33.74 -36.66 -47.78
N GLU A 353 33.62 -37.76 -48.52
CA GLU A 353 32.35 -38.50 -48.59
C GLU A 353 32.06 -39.12 -47.22
N VAL A 354 30.82 -38.94 -46.73
CA VAL A 354 30.40 -39.44 -45.43
C VAL A 354 30.36 -40.97 -45.47
N SER A 355 31.03 -41.62 -44.51
CA SER A 355 31.08 -43.08 -44.41
C SER A 355 29.71 -43.64 -43.99
N ASP A 356 29.30 -44.77 -44.58
CA ASP A 356 28.02 -45.42 -44.27
C ASP A 356 28.16 -46.35 -43.04
N TYR A 357 27.40 -46.04 -41.98
CA TYR A 357 27.34 -46.82 -40.74
C TYR A 357 25.93 -47.40 -40.47
N SER A 358 25.12 -47.61 -41.51
CA SER A 358 23.75 -48.16 -41.41
C SER A 358 23.68 -49.47 -40.61
N GLU A 359 24.77 -50.25 -40.56
CA GLU A 359 24.87 -51.46 -39.74
C GLU A 359 24.66 -51.17 -38.23
N LEU A 360 25.16 -50.05 -37.70
CA LEU A 360 24.96 -49.67 -36.29
C LEU A 360 23.49 -49.39 -36.00
N ASP A 361 22.82 -48.65 -36.88
CA ASP A 361 21.40 -48.33 -36.71
C ASP A 361 20.56 -49.62 -36.73
N THR A 362 20.88 -50.57 -37.61
CA THR A 362 20.22 -51.89 -37.59
C THR A 362 20.52 -52.69 -36.32
N MET A 363 21.73 -52.60 -35.74
CA MET A 363 22.05 -53.24 -34.46
C MET A 363 21.27 -52.61 -33.31
N ILE A 364 21.15 -51.28 -33.26
CA ILE A 364 20.35 -50.55 -32.26
C ILE A 364 18.88 -50.93 -32.39
N GLU A 365 18.32 -50.90 -33.60
CA GLU A 365 16.93 -51.29 -33.85
C GLU A 365 16.65 -52.73 -33.43
N HIS A 366 17.59 -53.65 -33.68
CA HIS A 366 17.46 -55.04 -33.25
C HIS A 366 17.68 -55.24 -31.75
N PHE A 367 18.48 -54.42 -31.08
CA PHE A 367 18.76 -54.54 -29.64
C PHE A 367 17.65 -53.94 -28.77
N GLU A 368 17.06 -52.83 -29.20
CA GLU A 368 16.10 -52.02 -28.43
C GLU A 368 14.92 -52.83 -27.86
N PRO A 369 14.28 -53.77 -28.60
CA PRO A 369 13.24 -54.61 -28.03
C PRO A 369 13.75 -55.54 -26.92
N PHE A 370 14.94 -56.12 -27.07
CA PHE A 370 15.52 -57.03 -26.08
C PHE A 370 15.93 -56.27 -24.82
N PHE A 371 16.50 -55.07 -24.99
CA PHE A 371 16.79 -54.18 -23.87
C PHE A 371 15.53 -53.91 -23.05
N LYS A 372 14.42 -53.52 -23.69
CA LYS A 372 13.13 -53.30 -23.01
C LYS A 372 12.62 -54.52 -22.26
N LEU A 373 12.69 -55.71 -22.87
CA LEU A 373 12.28 -56.95 -22.22
C LEU A 373 13.12 -57.26 -20.97
N TRP A 374 14.45 -57.18 -21.09
CA TRP A 374 15.35 -57.50 -19.99
C TRP A 374 15.32 -56.45 -18.89
N THR A 375 15.22 -55.17 -19.21
CA THR A 375 15.02 -54.09 -18.23
C THR A 375 13.71 -54.28 -17.49
N ALA A 376 12.59 -54.57 -18.18
CA ALA A 376 11.32 -54.86 -17.52
C ALA A 376 11.42 -56.09 -16.59
N ALA A 377 12.17 -57.12 -16.97
CA ALA A 377 12.42 -58.29 -16.13
C ALA A 377 13.30 -57.97 -14.90
N ILE A 378 14.31 -57.14 -15.06
CA ILE A 378 15.22 -56.70 -13.98
C ILE A 378 14.46 -55.81 -12.99
N ASP A 379 13.74 -54.81 -13.49
CA ASP A 379 12.99 -53.85 -12.70
C ASP A 379 11.90 -54.55 -11.90
N PHE A 380 11.16 -55.47 -12.53
CA PHE A 380 10.17 -56.27 -11.80
C PHE A 380 10.81 -57.17 -10.74
N LYS A 381 11.97 -57.79 -10.99
CA LYS A 381 12.66 -58.61 -9.98
C LYS A 381 13.13 -57.79 -8.77
N HIS A 382 13.64 -56.58 -9.00
CA HIS A 382 14.02 -55.68 -7.91
C HIS A 382 12.80 -55.17 -7.14
N ALA A 383 11.74 -54.77 -7.86
CA ALA A 383 10.49 -54.32 -7.25
C ALA A 383 9.81 -55.45 -6.46
N GLU A 384 9.77 -56.67 -6.99
CA GLU A 384 9.26 -57.86 -6.32
C GLU A 384 10.01 -58.14 -5.01
N ASP A 385 11.34 -58.07 -5.02
CA ASP A 385 12.17 -58.24 -3.81
C ASP A 385 11.89 -57.13 -2.79
N GLU A 386 11.80 -55.87 -3.22
CA GLU A 386 11.48 -54.74 -2.35
C GLU A 386 10.06 -54.84 -1.76
N TRP A 387 9.07 -55.24 -2.56
CA TRP A 387 7.69 -55.38 -2.10
C TRP A 387 7.49 -56.58 -1.17
N LEU A 388 8.25 -57.67 -1.36
CA LEU A 388 8.16 -58.86 -0.51
C LEU A 388 8.97 -58.72 0.78
N ASN A 389 10.20 -58.19 0.70
CA ASN A 389 11.17 -58.18 1.80
C ASN A 389 11.37 -56.80 2.45
N GLY A 390 10.81 -55.73 1.86
CA GLY A 390 10.81 -54.40 2.44
C GLY A 390 9.82 -54.25 3.61
N PRO A 391 9.97 -53.20 4.45
CA PRO A 391 9.04 -52.93 5.54
C PRO A 391 7.64 -52.60 5.01
N LEU A 392 6.62 -53.31 5.48
CA LEU A 392 5.22 -53.15 5.05
C LEU A 392 4.70 -51.71 5.23
N SER A 393 5.23 -50.98 6.23
CA SER A 393 4.88 -49.59 6.51
C SER A 393 5.35 -48.58 5.44
N ARG A 394 6.31 -48.95 4.59
CA ARG A 394 6.80 -48.11 3.49
C ARG A 394 6.10 -48.38 2.16
N LEU A 395 5.33 -49.47 2.08
CA LEU A 395 4.64 -49.87 0.86
C LEU A 395 3.37 -49.05 0.68
N ASN A 396 3.15 -48.54 -0.53
CA ASN A 396 1.91 -47.87 -0.91
C ASN A 396 1.08 -48.82 -1.78
N ALA A 397 -0.09 -49.24 -1.27
CA ALA A 397 -0.96 -50.16 -1.99
C ALA A 397 -1.36 -49.67 -3.40
N THR A 398 -1.62 -48.37 -3.55
CA THR A 398 -2.12 -47.80 -4.81
C THR A 398 -1.04 -47.72 -5.89
N GLU A 399 0.19 -47.40 -5.49
CA GLU A 399 1.34 -47.34 -6.40
C GLU A 399 1.72 -48.73 -6.90
N ILE A 400 1.77 -49.72 -5.99
CA ILE A 400 2.09 -51.11 -6.32
C ILE A 400 1.03 -51.71 -7.25
N GLU A 401 -0.27 -51.52 -6.95
CA GLU A 401 -1.36 -52.02 -7.79
C GLU A 401 -1.29 -51.44 -9.21
N THR A 402 -1.01 -50.14 -9.34
CA THR A 402 -0.86 -49.49 -10.64
C THR A 402 0.34 -50.04 -11.42
N ALA A 403 1.50 -50.12 -10.77
CA ALA A 403 2.73 -50.62 -11.40
C ALA A 403 2.59 -52.08 -11.87
N VAL A 404 2.02 -52.96 -11.04
CA VAL A 404 1.78 -54.37 -11.38
C VAL A 404 0.79 -54.50 -12.54
N GLU A 405 -0.29 -53.71 -12.56
CA GLU A 405 -1.24 -53.74 -13.67
C GLU A 405 -0.66 -53.24 -15.00
N GLU A 406 0.13 -52.18 -14.96
CA GLU A 406 0.81 -51.63 -16.14
C GLU A 406 1.81 -52.63 -16.72
N GLN A 407 2.71 -53.15 -15.88
CA GLN A 407 3.69 -54.16 -16.29
C GLN A 407 3.03 -55.46 -16.77
N PHE A 408 1.92 -55.87 -16.15
CA PHE A 408 1.15 -57.02 -16.61
C PHE A 408 0.56 -56.79 -18.02
N LYS A 409 -0.01 -55.62 -18.30
CA LYS A 409 -0.53 -55.26 -19.64
C LYS A 409 0.60 -55.19 -20.67
N GLU A 410 1.75 -54.63 -20.30
CA GLU A 410 2.91 -54.51 -21.18
C GLU A 410 3.53 -55.87 -21.52
N SER A 411 3.56 -56.80 -20.57
CA SER A 411 4.08 -58.16 -20.79
C SER A 411 3.40 -58.87 -21.97
N TYR A 412 2.09 -58.70 -22.18
CA TYR A 412 1.38 -59.26 -23.34
C TYR A 412 1.83 -58.65 -24.68
N LYS A 413 2.12 -57.34 -24.69
CA LYS A 413 2.64 -56.67 -25.90
C LYS A 413 4.03 -57.18 -26.22
N THR A 414 4.87 -57.37 -25.21
CA THR A 414 6.23 -57.89 -25.35
C THR A 414 6.23 -59.34 -25.84
N ILE A 415 5.38 -60.21 -25.29
CA ILE A 415 5.23 -61.60 -25.77
C ILE A 415 4.81 -61.63 -27.25
N LYS A 416 3.86 -60.79 -27.66
CA LYS A 416 3.41 -60.71 -29.05
C LYS A 416 4.49 -60.14 -29.98
N HIS A 417 5.31 -59.22 -29.50
CA HIS A 417 6.40 -58.64 -30.28
C HIS A 417 7.49 -59.66 -30.63
N PHE A 418 7.78 -60.59 -29.71
CA PHE A 418 8.78 -61.65 -29.89
C PHE A 418 8.21 -62.97 -30.45
N GLU A 419 7.02 -62.93 -31.07
CA GLU A 419 6.39 -64.12 -31.67
C GLU A 419 7.28 -64.70 -32.79
N GLY A 420 7.83 -65.89 -32.56
CA GLY A 420 8.77 -66.56 -33.47
C GLY A 420 10.25 -66.53 -33.04
N GLN A 421 10.61 -65.84 -31.95
CA GLN A 421 11.93 -65.92 -31.31
C GLN A 421 11.84 -66.63 -29.95
N GLU A 422 12.13 -67.94 -29.96
CA GLU A 422 11.90 -68.85 -28.82
C GLU A 422 12.61 -68.42 -27.53
N SER A 423 13.84 -67.90 -27.62
CA SER A 423 14.63 -67.45 -26.46
C SER A 423 14.00 -66.27 -25.72
N ALA A 424 13.72 -65.16 -26.42
CA ALA A 424 13.11 -63.97 -25.84
C ALA A 424 11.64 -64.19 -25.44
N GLN A 425 10.90 -65.01 -26.19
CA GLN A 425 9.51 -65.34 -25.86
C GLN A 425 9.40 -66.11 -24.56
N ASN A 426 10.33 -67.04 -24.29
CA ASN A 426 10.37 -67.77 -23.01
C ASN A 426 10.59 -66.83 -21.82
N VAL A 427 11.46 -65.83 -21.95
CA VAL A 427 11.72 -64.83 -20.90
C VAL A 427 10.51 -63.91 -20.71
N ALA A 428 9.87 -63.46 -21.79
CA ALA A 428 8.67 -62.63 -21.73
C ALA A 428 7.48 -63.37 -21.09
N GLN A 429 7.32 -64.67 -21.38
CA GLN A 429 6.30 -65.51 -20.76
C GLN A 429 6.59 -65.76 -19.28
N ALA A 430 7.85 -66.05 -18.92
CA ALA A 430 8.26 -66.19 -17.53
C ALA A 430 8.05 -64.90 -16.72
N LEU A 431 8.39 -63.73 -17.27
CA LEU A 431 8.12 -62.43 -16.65
C LEU A 431 6.62 -62.26 -16.39
N ARG A 432 5.77 -62.52 -17.38
CA ARG A 432 4.31 -62.46 -17.22
C ARG A 432 3.80 -63.40 -16.13
N ASP A 433 4.31 -64.63 -16.09
CA ASP A 433 3.88 -65.62 -15.10
C ASP A 433 4.30 -65.20 -13.68
N ASN A 434 5.51 -64.67 -13.50
CA ASN A 434 5.94 -64.12 -12.20
C ASN A 434 5.09 -62.89 -11.79
N ILE A 435 4.76 -61.99 -12.74
CA ILE A 435 3.84 -60.86 -12.47
C ILE A 435 2.45 -61.39 -12.09
N ALA A 436 1.96 -62.44 -12.77
CA ALA A 436 0.67 -63.06 -12.47
C ALA A 436 0.64 -63.70 -11.06
N ASP A 437 1.74 -64.32 -10.65
CA ASP A 437 1.89 -64.92 -9.32
C ASP A 437 1.90 -63.83 -8.24
N PHE A 438 2.70 -62.77 -8.41
CA PHE A 438 2.70 -61.63 -7.47
C PHE A 438 1.33 -60.92 -7.41
N ARG A 439 0.62 -60.84 -8.53
CA ARG A 439 -0.72 -60.22 -8.61
C ARG A 439 -1.74 -60.87 -7.67
N GLN A 440 -1.57 -62.14 -7.30
CA GLN A 440 -2.43 -62.83 -6.34
C GLN A 440 -2.33 -62.24 -4.93
N ASN A 441 -1.25 -61.53 -4.62
CA ASN A 441 -1.00 -60.91 -3.32
C ASN A 441 -1.62 -59.51 -3.20
N LEU A 442 -2.06 -58.89 -4.31
CA LEU A 442 -2.62 -57.53 -4.32
C LEU A 442 -3.80 -57.30 -3.35
N PRO A 443 -4.75 -58.25 -3.14
CA PRO A 443 -5.82 -58.06 -2.17
C PRO A 443 -5.32 -57.82 -0.75
N VAL A 444 -4.25 -58.52 -0.34
CA VAL A 444 -3.61 -58.37 0.98
C VAL A 444 -2.95 -56.99 1.08
N ILE A 445 -2.18 -56.60 0.06
CA ILE A 445 -1.52 -55.30 -0.02
C ILE A 445 -2.58 -54.18 0.05
N ARG A 446 -3.67 -54.30 -0.70
CA ARG A 446 -4.76 -53.32 -0.73
C ARG A 446 -5.42 -53.14 0.63
N ALA A 447 -5.55 -54.20 1.42
CA ALA A 447 -6.20 -54.12 2.72
C ALA A 447 -5.25 -53.64 3.83
N MET A 448 -3.98 -54.05 3.81
CA MET A 448 -3.03 -53.83 4.92
C MET A 448 -2.08 -52.64 4.70
N CYS A 449 -1.79 -52.25 3.46
CA CYS A 449 -0.88 -51.14 3.14
C CYS A 449 -1.66 -49.82 2.91
N GLN A 450 -2.77 -49.63 3.62
CA GLN A 450 -3.50 -48.37 3.67
C GLN A 450 -3.01 -47.54 4.86
N GLU A 451 -2.94 -46.22 4.70
CA GLU A 451 -2.56 -45.31 5.80
C GLU A 451 -3.46 -45.43 7.04
N ALA A 452 -4.70 -45.87 6.84
CA ALA A 452 -5.64 -46.13 7.91
C ALA A 452 -5.24 -47.33 8.79
N PHE A 453 -4.50 -48.31 8.25
CA PHE A 453 -4.14 -49.56 8.93
C PHE A 453 -2.93 -49.38 9.86
N GLN A 454 -3.21 -48.90 11.08
CA GLN A 454 -2.20 -48.62 12.12
C GLN A 454 -1.90 -49.83 13.04
N GLN A 455 -0.89 -49.72 13.90
CA GLN A 455 -0.45 -50.77 14.86
C GLN A 455 -1.59 -51.43 15.66
N ILE A 456 -2.61 -50.66 16.06
CA ILE A 456 -3.78 -51.20 16.78
C ILE A 456 -4.55 -52.24 15.96
N HIS A 457 -4.56 -52.09 14.63
CA HIS A 457 -5.24 -53.00 13.70
C HIS A 457 -4.38 -54.22 13.41
N PHE A 458 -3.06 -54.05 13.34
CA PHE A 458 -2.13 -55.20 13.29
C PHE A 458 -2.25 -56.05 14.54
N GLY A 459 -2.30 -55.45 15.74
CA GLY A 459 -2.54 -56.19 16.98
C GLY A 459 -3.88 -56.93 16.97
N ALA A 460 -4.96 -56.27 16.55
CA ALA A 460 -6.27 -56.93 16.43
C ALA A 460 -6.28 -58.09 15.42
N LEU A 461 -5.56 -57.95 14.31
CA LEU A 461 -5.40 -58.99 13.30
C LEU A 461 -4.60 -60.17 13.84
N PHE A 462 -3.50 -59.91 14.56
CA PHE A 462 -2.61 -60.94 15.10
C PHE A 462 -3.29 -61.73 16.23
N ASP A 463 -4.03 -61.05 17.09
CA ASP A 463 -4.85 -61.68 18.13
C ASP A 463 -5.93 -62.61 17.53
N GLU A 464 -6.54 -62.23 16.41
CA GLU A 464 -7.59 -63.02 15.75
C GLU A 464 -7.02 -64.20 14.94
N LEU A 465 -5.76 -64.08 14.48
CA LEU A 465 -5.03 -65.13 13.76
C LEU A 465 -4.20 -66.05 14.67
N ASP A 466 -4.18 -65.79 15.99
CA ASP A 466 -3.33 -66.50 16.97
C ASP A 466 -1.85 -66.49 16.56
N TRP A 467 -1.38 -65.35 16.02
CA TRP A 467 -0.01 -65.18 15.53
C TRP A 467 0.81 -64.26 16.42
N GLU A 468 1.89 -64.79 16.99
CA GLU A 468 2.87 -64.00 17.76
C GLU A 468 3.88 -63.33 16.82
N GLY A 469 3.44 -62.29 16.10
CA GLY A 469 4.28 -61.45 15.26
C GLY A 469 4.80 -60.21 16.01
N ASP A 470 6.10 -59.92 15.93
CA ASP A 470 6.67 -58.68 16.48
C ASP A 470 6.55 -57.53 15.46
N LEU A 471 5.86 -56.45 15.84
CA LEU A 471 5.69 -55.26 15.01
C LEU A 471 6.92 -54.33 15.04
N GLU A 472 7.84 -54.52 15.99
CA GLU A 472 8.99 -53.62 16.18
C GLU A 472 10.15 -53.89 15.21
N GLU A 473 10.31 -55.12 14.69
CA GLU A 473 11.43 -55.49 13.79
C GLU A 473 11.17 -55.26 12.29
N GLY A 474 10.02 -54.70 11.91
CA GLY A 474 9.68 -54.40 10.52
C GLY A 474 9.07 -55.61 9.80
N LEU A 475 7.77 -55.79 10.00
CA LEU A 475 6.93 -56.78 9.31
C LEU A 475 7.07 -56.64 7.78
N THR A 476 7.30 -57.74 7.08
CA THR A 476 7.37 -57.78 5.60
C THR A 476 6.18 -58.51 4.99
N LEU A 477 5.88 -58.26 3.72
CA LEU A 477 4.80 -58.98 3.03
C LEU A 477 5.10 -60.48 2.93
N GLN A 478 6.37 -60.85 2.75
CA GLN A 478 6.79 -62.26 2.70
C GLN A 478 6.44 -63.01 4.00
N GLN A 479 6.67 -62.40 5.17
CA GLN A 479 6.30 -63.00 6.46
C GLN A 479 4.79 -63.23 6.58
N LEU A 480 3.98 -62.33 6.02
CA LEU A 480 2.52 -62.48 5.97
C LEU A 480 2.07 -63.56 4.97
N LEU A 481 2.77 -63.71 3.85
CA LEU A 481 2.49 -64.77 2.88
C LEU A 481 2.90 -66.15 3.43
N ASP A 482 3.95 -66.24 4.24
CA ASP A 482 4.41 -67.49 4.87
C ASP A 482 3.38 -68.06 5.86
N ILE A 483 2.55 -67.20 6.48
CA ILE A 483 1.41 -67.61 7.32
C ILE A 483 0.11 -67.82 6.53
N ASP A 484 0.17 -67.76 5.20
CA ASP A 484 -0.97 -67.93 4.29
C ASP A 484 -2.12 -66.94 4.55
N ILE A 485 -1.77 -65.67 4.80
CA ILE A 485 -2.71 -64.58 5.10
C ILE A 485 -3.83 -64.43 4.06
N ILE A 486 -3.57 -64.86 2.81
CA ILE A 486 -4.55 -64.84 1.71
C ILE A 486 -5.78 -65.69 2.04
N ARG A 487 -5.64 -66.79 2.80
CA ARG A 487 -6.79 -67.61 3.24
C ARG A 487 -7.68 -66.91 4.26
N HIS A 488 -7.17 -65.88 4.94
CA HIS A 488 -7.86 -65.11 5.96
C HIS A 488 -8.19 -63.68 5.48
N ILE A 489 -8.22 -63.45 4.17
CA ILE A 489 -8.44 -62.13 3.57
C ILE A 489 -9.75 -61.48 4.01
N ASP A 490 -10.78 -62.26 4.33
CA ASP A 490 -12.08 -61.81 4.85
C ASP A 490 -11.95 -61.13 6.22
N VAL A 491 -11.06 -61.64 7.09
CA VAL A 491 -10.72 -61.01 8.38
C VAL A 491 -9.95 -59.72 8.15
N VAL A 492 -8.97 -59.74 7.24
CA VAL A 492 -8.13 -58.58 6.91
C VAL A 492 -8.97 -57.44 6.32
N GLU A 493 -9.85 -57.72 5.36
CA GLU A 493 -10.74 -56.72 4.74
C GLU A 493 -11.72 -56.12 5.74
N ARG A 494 -12.23 -56.91 6.69
CA ARG A 494 -13.09 -56.41 7.77
C ARG A 494 -12.33 -55.42 8.65
N ILE A 495 -11.15 -55.79 9.14
CA ILE A 495 -10.32 -54.93 9.99
C ILE A 495 -9.87 -53.68 9.23
N ALA A 496 -9.49 -53.81 7.96
CA ALA A 496 -9.14 -52.67 7.11
C ALA A 496 -10.34 -51.72 6.90
N GLY A 497 -11.55 -52.25 6.72
CA GLY A 497 -12.77 -51.45 6.63
C GLY A 497 -13.10 -50.72 7.94
N GLU A 498 -12.82 -51.31 9.09
CA GLU A 498 -12.92 -50.65 10.39
C GLU A 498 -11.87 -49.53 10.52
N ALA A 499 -10.62 -49.83 10.17
CA ALA A 499 -9.51 -48.89 10.18
C ALA A 499 -9.78 -47.66 9.31
N GLN A 500 -10.28 -47.85 8.09
CA GLN A 500 -10.62 -46.75 7.18
C GLN A 500 -11.67 -45.81 7.77
N LYS A 501 -12.69 -46.36 8.44
CA LYS A 501 -13.71 -45.55 9.11
C LYS A 501 -13.13 -44.81 10.31
N GLN A 502 -12.30 -45.46 11.12
CA GLN A 502 -11.61 -44.82 12.25
C GLN A 502 -10.71 -43.66 11.78
N HIS A 503 -9.93 -43.89 10.73
CA HIS A 503 -9.08 -42.87 10.12
C HIS A 503 -9.92 -41.69 9.61
N GLY A 504 -11.03 -41.95 8.91
CA GLY A 504 -11.95 -40.89 8.46
C GLY A 504 -12.48 -40.01 9.60
N LEU A 505 -12.87 -40.61 10.73
CA LEU A 505 -13.31 -39.86 11.92
C LEU A 505 -12.17 -39.04 12.53
N LYS A 506 -10.96 -39.61 12.62
CA LYS A 506 -9.77 -38.93 13.15
C LYS A 506 -9.37 -37.74 12.28
N THR A 507 -9.38 -37.92 10.95
CA THR A 507 -9.09 -36.85 9.98
C THR A 507 -10.15 -35.75 10.05
N THR A 508 -11.43 -36.10 10.21
CA THR A 508 -12.50 -35.10 10.40
C THR A 508 -12.28 -34.29 11.68
N LEU A 509 -11.96 -34.94 12.80
CA LEU A 509 -11.66 -34.26 14.07
C LEU A 509 -10.42 -33.36 13.97
N ALA A 510 -9.36 -33.84 13.33
CA ALA A 510 -8.14 -33.08 13.10
C ALA A 510 -8.39 -31.84 12.22
N THR A 511 -9.21 -31.99 11.17
CA THR A 511 -9.61 -30.89 10.29
C THR A 511 -10.38 -29.84 11.07
N MET A 512 -11.41 -30.24 11.84
CA MET A 512 -12.17 -29.32 12.69
C MET A 512 -11.24 -28.55 13.63
N LYS A 513 -10.33 -29.24 14.36
CA LYS A 513 -9.35 -28.59 15.25
C LYS A 513 -8.44 -27.61 14.52
N SER A 514 -8.07 -27.88 13.27
CA SER A 514 -7.22 -26.99 12.47
C SER A 514 -7.95 -25.70 12.05
N GLU A 515 -9.25 -25.78 11.76
CA GLU A 515 -10.09 -24.64 11.39
C GLU A 515 -10.28 -23.64 12.55
N TRP A 516 -10.18 -24.10 13.80
CA TRP A 516 -10.24 -23.23 14.98
C TRP A 516 -8.95 -22.45 15.26
N LYS A 517 -7.80 -22.89 14.73
CA LYS A 517 -6.52 -22.22 14.98
C LYS A 517 -6.48 -20.75 14.53
N PRO A 518 -7.00 -20.37 13.35
CA PRO A 518 -7.05 -18.97 12.92
C PRO A 518 -8.27 -18.18 13.44
N MET A 519 -9.15 -18.77 14.25
CA MET A 519 -10.38 -18.09 14.69
C MET A 519 -10.09 -17.12 15.84
N GLU A 520 -10.40 -15.84 15.63
CA GLU A 520 -10.19 -14.75 16.58
C GLU A 520 -11.49 -13.98 16.84
N LEU A 521 -11.67 -13.49 18.07
CA LEU A 521 -12.73 -12.57 18.43
C LEU A 521 -12.39 -11.17 17.93
N GLY A 522 -13.28 -10.53 17.18
CA GLY A 522 -13.11 -9.13 16.80
C GLY A 522 -13.23 -8.22 18.01
N VAL A 523 -12.18 -7.47 18.36
CA VAL A 523 -12.15 -6.53 19.48
C VAL A 523 -12.03 -5.10 18.96
N MET A 524 -12.81 -4.16 19.51
CA MET A 524 -12.78 -2.75 19.13
C MET A 524 -12.84 -1.82 20.35
N GLU A 525 -12.18 -0.66 20.26
CA GLU A 525 -12.24 0.36 21.31
C GLU A 525 -13.66 0.93 21.46
N TYR A 526 -14.09 1.10 22.72
CA TYR A 526 -15.39 1.66 23.04
C TYR A 526 -15.29 3.13 23.49
N LYS A 527 -15.56 4.05 22.56
CA LYS A 527 -15.53 5.52 22.80
C LYS A 527 -14.20 5.94 23.45
N ASP A 528 -14.21 7.01 24.24
CA ASP A 528 -13.04 7.49 25.00
C ASP A 528 -12.93 6.86 26.40
N THR A 529 -13.50 5.67 26.61
CA THR A 529 -13.57 5.04 27.96
C THR A 529 -12.31 4.25 28.33
N GLY A 530 -11.38 4.05 27.39
CA GLY A 530 -10.15 3.28 27.57
C GLY A 530 -10.38 1.78 27.77
N THR A 531 -11.45 1.21 27.21
CA THR A 531 -11.71 -0.24 27.19
C THR A 531 -12.25 -0.68 25.83
N PHE A 532 -12.40 -1.99 25.66
CA PHE A 532 -12.78 -2.61 24.39
C PHE A 532 -14.11 -3.35 24.50
N VAL A 533 -14.71 -3.66 23.35
CA VAL A 533 -15.92 -4.48 23.18
C VAL A 533 -15.73 -5.46 22.03
N ILE A 534 -16.43 -6.59 22.09
CA ILE A 534 -16.44 -7.60 21.04
C ILE A 534 -17.38 -7.18 19.90
N LYS A 535 -16.94 -7.42 18.66
CA LYS A 535 -17.69 -7.22 17.41
C LYS A 535 -17.46 -8.39 16.44
N GLY A 536 -18.46 -8.71 15.63
CA GLY A 536 -18.32 -9.64 14.51
C GLY A 536 -18.17 -11.11 14.95
N THR A 537 -19.04 -11.56 15.86
CA THR A 537 -19.02 -12.94 16.38
C THR A 537 -19.76 -13.95 15.50
N ASP A 538 -20.35 -13.52 14.38
CA ASP A 538 -21.23 -14.33 13.55
C ASP A 538 -20.50 -15.56 12.97
N ASP A 539 -19.25 -15.40 12.51
CA ASP A 539 -18.44 -16.49 11.96
C ASP A 539 -18.08 -17.53 13.02
N VAL A 540 -17.74 -17.07 14.23
CA VAL A 540 -17.45 -17.94 15.38
C VAL A 540 -18.69 -18.73 15.79
N GLN A 541 -19.87 -18.08 15.82
CA GLN A 541 -21.14 -18.74 16.13
C GLN A 541 -21.53 -19.77 15.08
N ALA A 542 -21.41 -19.44 13.79
CA ALA A 542 -21.68 -20.38 12.70
C ALA A 542 -20.77 -21.62 12.77
N LEU A 543 -19.49 -21.42 13.08
CA LEU A 543 -18.53 -22.52 13.23
C LEU A 543 -18.81 -23.36 14.47
N LEU A 544 -19.20 -22.76 15.61
CA LEU A 544 -19.62 -23.50 16.80
C LEU A 544 -20.80 -24.44 16.49
N ASP A 545 -21.85 -23.91 15.87
CA ASP A 545 -23.07 -24.68 15.60
C ASP A 545 -22.79 -25.88 14.69
N ASP A 546 -22.01 -25.68 13.63
CA ASP A 546 -21.63 -26.76 12.70
C ASP A 546 -20.70 -27.79 13.37
N HIS A 547 -19.67 -27.34 14.09
CA HIS A 547 -18.70 -28.25 14.71
C HIS A 547 -19.25 -29.01 15.92
N ILE A 548 -20.21 -28.45 16.66
CA ILE A 548 -20.92 -29.19 17.72
C ILE A 548 -21.73 -30.33 17.10
N VAL A 549 -22.50 -30.07 16.04
CA VAL A 549 -23.30 -31.11 15.36
C VAL A 549 -22.41 -32.19 14.75
N LYS A 550 -21.33 -31.80 14.06
CA LYS A 550 -20.34 -32.75 13.50
C LYS A 550 -19.70 -33.60 14.59
N THR A 551 -19.30 -32.99 15.72
CA THR A 551 -18.67 -33.71 16.85
C THR A 551 -19.65 -34.71 17.47
N GLN A 552 -20.93 -34.35 17.62
CA GLN A 552 -21.98 -35.27 18.08
C GLN A 552 -22.22 -36.42 17.07
N GLY A 553 -22.14 -36.14 15.77
CA GLY A 553 -22.19 -37.15 14.71
C GLY A 553 -21.03 -38.15 14.79
N ILE A 554 -19.81 -37.67 15.00
CA ILE A 554 -18.62 -38.52 15.23
C ILE A 554 -18.82 -39.36 16.51
N ARG A 555 -19.35 -38.74 17.57
CA ARG A 555 -19.67 -39.40 18.85
C ARG A 555 -20.68 -40.54 18.72
N GLY A 556 -21.64 -40.42 17.81
CA GLY A 556 -22.62 -41.46 17.52
C GLY A 556 -22.07 -42.64 16.70
N SER A 557 -20.84 -42.56 16.18
CA SER A 557 -20.26 -43.60 15.34
C SER A 557 -19.80 -44.82 16.14
N PRO A 558 -20.09 -46.07 15.70
CA PRO A 558 -19.60 -47.27 16.37
C PRO A 558 -18.07 -47.44 16.29
N PHE A 559 -17.39 -46.70 15.41
CA PHE A 559 -15.94 -46.75 15.22
C PHE A 559 -15.17 -45.71 16.04
N ILE A 560 -15.81 -45.04 17.01
CA ILE A 560 -15.20 -43.95 17.77
C ILE A 560 -14.14 -44.39 18.80
N LYS A 561 -14.17 -45.64 19.26
CA LYS A 561 -13.38 -46.12 20.42
C LYS A 561 -11.94 -45.57 20.53
N PRO A 562 -11.11 -45.54 19.47
CA PRO A 562 -9.73 -45.04 19.57
C PRO A 562 -9.61 -43.55 19.91
N ILE A 563 -10.59 -42.74 19.51
CA ILE A 563 -10.60 -41.28 19.66
C ILE A 563 -11.71 -40.78 20.60
N GLU A 564 -12.42 -41.69 21.28
CA GLU A 564 -13.60 -41.36 22.08
C GLU A 564 -13.33 -40.31 23.15
N LYS A 565 -12.19 -40.44 23.84
CA LYS A 565 -11.77 -39.45 24.83
C LYS A 565 -11.54 -38.08 24.19
N GLU A 566 -10.82 -38.05 23.08
CA GLU A 566 -10.47 -36.82 22.38
C GLU A 566 -11.70 -36.08 21.84
N VAL A 567 -12.68 -36.82 21.30
CA VAL A 567 -13.95 -36.27 20.81
C VAL A 567 -14.79 -35.74 21.96
N LYS A 568 -14.84 -36.42 23.11
CA LYS A 568 -15.57 -35.94 24.30
C LYS A 568 -14.95 -34.66 24.85
N ASP A 569 -13.63 -34.63 24.99
CA ASP A 569 -12.91 -33.45 25.48
C ASP A 569 -13.12 -32.26 24.53
N TRP A 570 -13.15 -32.53 23.22
CA TRP A 570 -13.45 -31.53 22.20
C TRP A 570 -14.90 -31.01 22.25
N GLU A 571 -15.88 -31.89 22.41
CA GLU A 571 -17.29 -31.52 22.58
C GLU A 571 -17.48 -30.63 23.81
N ILE A 572 -16.87 -31.01 24.95
CA ILE A 572 -16.91 -30.20 26.18
C ILE A 572 -16.33 -28.80 25.94
N LYS A 573 -15.20 -28.71 25.22
CA LYS A 573 -14.57 -27.42 24.91
C LYS A 573 -15.46 -26.55 24.01
N LEU A 574 -16.07 -27.11 22.96
CA LEU A 574 -16.96 -26.37 22.07
C LEU A 574 -18.22 -25.85 22.80
N VAL A 575 -18.85 -26.70 23.61
CA VAL A 575 -20.02 -26.30 24.41
C VAL A 575 -19.64 -25.22 25.42
N TYR A 576 -18.48 -25.34 26.08
CA TYR A 576 -17.99 -24.30 26.98
C TYR A 576 -17.80 -22.96 26.27
N ILE A 577 -17.23 -22.95 25.06
CA ILE A 577 -17.05 -21.73 24.26
C ILE A 577 -18.40 -21.11 23.88
N GLN A 578 -19.39 -21.94 23.51
CA GLN A 578 -20.75 -21.48 23.21
C GLN A 578 -21.39 -20.78 24.41
N ASP A 579 -21.38 -21.43 25.57
CA ASP A 579 -21.91 -20.86 26.82
C ASP A 579 -21.17 -19.58 27.22
N LEU A 580 -19.83 -19.58 27.10
CA LEU A 580 -18.99 -18.42 27.41
C LEU A 580 -19.34 -17.23 26.53
N LEU A 581 -19.42 -17.44 25.21
CA LEU A 581 -19.70 -16.38 24.26
C LEU A 581 -21.12 -15.80 24.47
N GLU A 582 -22.11 -16.64 24.73
CA GLU A 582 -23.47 -16.17 25.05
C GLU A 582 -23.49 -15.30 26.30
N GLN A 583 -22.91 -15.78 27.41
CA GLN A 583 -22.88 -15.04 28.67
C GLN A 583 -22.10 -13.74 28.54
N TRP A 584 -20.99 -13.74 27.80
CA TRP A 584 -20.19 -12.56 27.55
C TRP A 584 -20.96 -11.50 26.77
N LEU A 585 -21.63 -11.87 25.68
CA LEU A 585 -22.43 -10.94 24.89
C LEU A 585 -23.61 -10.36 25.68
N MET A 586 -24.20 -11.15 26.59
CA MET A 586 -25.19 -10.64 27.55
C MET A 586 -24.60 -9.59 28.49
N VAL A 587 -23.42 -9.86 29.07
CA VAL A 587 -22.71 -8.89 29.94
C VAL A 587 -22.42 -7.62 29.16
N GLN A 588 -21.89 -7.73 27.94
CA GLN A 588 -21.56 -6.59 27.09
C GLN A 588 -22.78 -5.69 26.87
N ARG A 589 -23.92 -6.26 26.47
CA ARG A 589 -25.15 -5.51 26.21
C ARG A 589 -25.64 -4.77 27.46
N SER A 590 -25.68 -5.45 28.60
CA SER A 590 -26.12 -4.86 29.86
C SER A 590 -25.14 -3.83 30.41
N TRP A 591 -23.83 -4.06 30.25
CA TRP A 591 -22.78 -3.13 30.65
C TRP A 591 -22.80 -1.87 29.80
N LEU A 592 -22.96 -1.97 28.47
CA LEU A 592 -23.06 -0.82 27.56
C LEU A 592 -24.22 0.12 27.90
N TYR A 593 -25.34 -0.43 28.37
CA TYR A 593 -26.49 0.36 28.83
C TYR A 593 -26.23 1.03 30.18
N LEU A 594 -25.64 0.30 31.13
CA LEU A 594 -25.45 0.77 32.51
C LEU A 594 -24.23 1.68 32.69
N GLU A 595 -23.20 1.57 31.84
CA GLU A 595 -21.95 2.33 31.97
C GLU A 595 -22.17 3.85 31.93
N PRO A 596 -22.90 4.43 30.94
CA PRO A 596 -23.16 5.86 30.93
C PRO A 596 -23.99 6.31 32.14
N ILE A 597 -24.92 5.46 32.61
CA ILE A 597 -25.82 5.77 33.73
C ILE A 597 -25.04 5.84 35.05
N PHE A 598 -24.25 4.81 35.34
CA PHE A 598 -23.46 4.72 36.57
C PHE A 598 -22.13 5.48 36.49
N SER A 599 -21.80 6.11 35.34
CA SER A 599 -20.71 7.09 35.27
C SER A 599 -21.05 8.41 35.98
N SER A 600 -22.35 8.74 36.13
CA SER A 600 -22.79 9.96 36.83
C SER A 600 -22.63 9.85 38.35
N ASP A 601 -21.90 10.79 38.95
CA ASP A 601 -21.72 10.93 40.40
C ASP A 601 -23.06 10.97 41.16
N ASP A 602 -24.08 11.58 40.57
CA ASP A 602 -25.36 11.82 41.23
C ASP A 602 -26.13 10.50 41.38
N ILE A 603 -26.17 9.69 40.32
CA ILE A 603 -26.77 8.35 40.34
C ILE A 603 -25.99 7.42 41.29
N GLN A 604 -24.65 7.50 41.31
CA GLN A 604 -23.84 6.72 42.25
C GLN A 604 -24.12 7.07 43.71
N ARG A 605 -24.37 8.35 44.03
CA ARG A 605 -24.73 8.80 45.39
C ARG A 605 -26.11 8.31 45.82
N GLN A 606 -27.07 8.26 44.88
CA GLN A 606 -28.44 7.83 45.14
C GLN A 606 -28.55 6.30 45.26
N MET A 607 -27.76 5.54 44.50
CA MET A 607 -27.74 4.07 44.52
C MET A 607 -26.32 3.51 44.78
N PRO A 608 -25.77 3.69 46.00
CA PRO A 608 -24.37 3.37 46.30
C PRO A 608 -24.08 1.86 46.30
N ASN A 609 -25.05 1.02 46.66
CA ASN A 609 -24.88 -0.43 46.69
C ASN A 609 -24.80 -0.99 45.26
N GLU A 610 -25.68 -0.52 44.38
CA GLU A 610 -25.75 -0.87 42.96
C GLU A 610 -24.52 -0.32 42.23
N ALA A 611 -24.10 0.92 42.51
CA ALA A 611 -22.86 1.49 41.97
C ALA A 611 -21.63 0.65 42.35
N LYS A 612 -21.54 0.20 43.61
CA LYS A 612 -20.45 -0.70 44.05
C LYS A 612 -20.47 -2.04 43.31
N ARG A 613 -21.65 -2.63 43.09
CA ARG A 613 -21.80 -3.87 42.30
C ARG A 613 -21.41 -3.65 40.84
N PHE A 614 -21.83 -2.54 40.24
CA PHE A 614 -21.47 -2.18 38.87
C PHE A 614 -19.95 -2.01 38.72
N GLN A 615 -19.29 -1.34 39.68
CA GLN A 615 -17.84 -1.19 39.66
C GLN A 615 -17.09 -2.53 39.73
N GLN A 616 -17.59 -3.51 40.50
CA GLN A 616 -17.01 -4.86 40.49
C GLN A 616 -17.08 -5.51 39.11
N VAL A 617 -18.22 -5.40 38.44
CA VAL A 617 -18.40 -5.92 37.08
C VAL A 617 -17.56 -5.13 36.08
N ASN A 618 -17.44 -3.81 36.23
CA ASN A 618 -16.64 -2.95 35.37
C ASN A 618 -15.14 -3.26 35.45
N VAL A 619 -14.61 -3.54 36.65
CA VAL A 619 -13.21 -3.97 36.83
C VAL A 619 -12.97 -5.33 36.18
N LEU A 620 -13.87 -6.29 36.39
CA LEU A 620 -13.80 -7.59 35.72
C LEU A 620 -13.82 -7.43 34.19
N TRP A 621 -14.79 -6.67 33.66
CA TRP A 621 -14.92 -6.40 32.22
C TRP A 621 -13.64 -5.85 31.63
N ARG A 622 -13.08 -4.79 32.23
CA ARG A 622 -11.87 -4.12 31.73
C ARG A 622 -10.67 -5.04 31.75
N ALA A 623 -10.45 -5.77 32.83
CA ALA A 623 -9.34 -6.72 32.94
C ALA A 623 -9.45 -7.85 31.91
N THR A 624 -10.66 -8.42 31.73
CA THR A 624 -10.88 -9.44 30.71
C THR A 624 -10.65 -8.90 29.30
N MET A 625 -11.22 -7.74 28.96
CA MET A 625 -11.08 -7.18 27.62
C MET A 625 -9.65 -6.75 27.30
N GLU A 626 -8.84 -6.38 28.29
CA GLU A 626 -7.40 -6.12 28.13
C GLU A 626 -6.65 -7.40 27.76
N THR A 627 -6.84 -8.50 28.51
CA THR A 627 -6.23 -9.80 28.19
C THR A 627 -6.64 -10.33 26.81
N VAL A 628 -7.91 -10.14 26.44
CA VAL A 628 -8.47 -10.64 25.18
C VAL A 628 -8.03 -9.78 23.99
N CYS A 629 -7.73 -8.51 24.22
CA CYS A 629 -7.12 -7.67 23.19
C CYS A 629 -5.68 -8.11 22.87
N GLU A 630 -4.93 -8.60 23.86
CA GLU A 630 -3.57 -9.12 23.66
C GLU A 630 -3.57 -10.48 22.95
N ASN A 631 -4.51 -11.36 23.29
CA ASN A 631 -4.71 -12.64 22.61
C ASN A 631 -6.19 -12.88 22.28
N PRO A 632 -6.63 -12.53 21.06
CA PRO A 632 -8.04 -12.64 20.66
C PRO A 632 -8.43 -14.04 20.20
N ASN A 633 -7.51 -15.01 20.16
CA ASN A 633 -7.81 -16.36 19.68
C ASN A 633 -8.90 -17.04 20.52
N VAL A 634 -9.93 -17.56 19.87
CA VAL A 634 -11.11 -18.11 20.57
C VAL A 634 -10.74 -19.28 21.48
N LEU A 635 -9.82 -20.16 21.04
CA LEU A 635 -9.39 -21.31 21.84
C LEU A 635 -8.57 -20.87 23.04
N ASP A 636 -7.69 -19.89 22.90
CA ASP A 636 -6.85 -19.41 24.00
C ASP A 636 -7.68 -18.64 25.04
N VAL A 637 -8.64 -17.82 24.57
CA VAL A 637 -9.59 -17.12 25.43
C VAL A 637 -10.44 -18.10 26.25
N SER A 638 -10.79 -19.25 25.67
CA SER A 638 -11.53 -20.31 26.39
C SER A 638 -10.73 -20.97 27.52
N GLU A 639 -9.40 -20.82 27.53
CA GLU A 639 -8.51 -21.38 28.56
C GLU A 639 -8.31 -20.44 29.75
N ILE A 640 -8.86 -19.22 29.70
CA ILE A 640 -8.86 -18.30 30.84
C ILE A 640 -9.67 -18.91 32.00
N GLU A 641 -8.99 -19.13 33.13
CA GLU A 641 -9.58 -19.81 34.28
C GLU A 641 -10.83 -19.10 34.80
N ASN A 642 -11.89 -19.87 35.03
CA ASN A 642 -13.16 -19.45 35.62
C ASN A 642 -13.90 -18.32 34.87
N LEU A 643 -13.53 -18.02 33.62
CA LEU A 643 -14.10 -16.88 32.90
C LEU A 643 -15.62 -16.96 32.74
N LEU A 644 -16.15 -18.13 32.34
CA LEU A 644 -17.60 -18.36 32.22
C LEU A 644 -18.32 -18.14 33.56
N ALA A 645 -17.77 -18.66 34.66
CA ALA A 645 -18.37 -18.50 35.99
C ALA A 645 -18.38 -17.03 36.43
N SER A 646 -17.31 -16.28 36.13
CA SER A 646 -17.23 -14.85 36.38
C SER A 646 -18.27 -14.06 35.58
N PHE A 647 -18.48 -14.38 34.30
CA PHE A 647 -19.51 -13.73 33.49
C PHE A 647 -20.94 -14.11 33.89
N LEU A 648 -21.19 -15.35 34.34
CA LEU A 648 -22.47 -15.74 34.94
C LEU A 648 -22.78 -14.93 36.19
N ASP A 649 -21.81 -14.74 37.09
CA ASP A 649 -21.97 -13.90 38.27
C ASP A 649 -22.12 -12.42 37.92
N ALA A 650 -21.40 -11.93 36.91
CA ALA A 650 -21.54 -10.58 36.39
C ALA A 650 -22.95 -10.33 35.82
N ASN A 651 -23.49 -11.24 35.01
CA ASN A 651 -24.87 -11.13 34.50
C ASN A 651 -25.88 -11.09 35.65
N ARG A 652 -25.76 -11.96 36.67
CA ARG A 652 -26.63 -11.91 37.86
C ARG A 652 -26.57 -10.57 38.58
N LYS A 653 -25.37 -9.98 38.71
CA LYS A 653 -25.19 -8.65 39.31
C LYS A 653 -25.81 -7.56 38.44
N LEU A 654 -25.61 -7.59 37.13
CA LEU A 654 -26.17 -6.61 36.19
C LEU A 654 -27.70 -6.68 36.15
N ASP A 655 -28.30 -7.86 36.15
CA ASP A 655 -29.75 -8.04 36.22
C ASP A 655 -30.33 -7.48 37.52
N ALA A 656 -29.66 -7.72 38.65
CA ALA A 656 -30.06 -7.14 39.93
C ALA A 656 -29.95 -5.60 39.91
N ILE A 657 -28.90 -5.05 39.29
CA ILE A 657 -28.74 -3.60 39.13
C ILE A 657 -29.86 -3.02 38.26
N GLN A 658 -30.18 -3.65 37.12
CA GLN A 658 -31.26 -3.19 36.23
C GLN A 658 -32.61 -3.20 36.92
N LYS A 659 -32.91 -4.24 37.71
CA LYS A 659 -34.14 -4.29 38.49
C LYS A 659 -34.24 -3.14 39.49
N GLN A 660 -33.17 -2.92 40.27
CA GLN A 660 -33.13 -1.85 41.27
C GLN A 660 -33.17 -0.45 40.64
N LEU A 661 -32.53 -0.28 39.48
CA LEU A 661 -32.61 0.95 38.69
C LEU A 661 -34.05 1.24 38.26
N ASN A 662 -34.78 0.23 37.79
CA ASN A 662 -36.19 0.40 37.44
C ASN A 662 -37.06 0.72 38.66
N ASP A 663 -36.86 0.06 39.80
CA ASP A 663 -37.58 0.34 41.04
C ASP A 663 -37.29 1.78 41.55
N TYR A 664 -36.06 2.27 41.37
CA TYR A 664 -35.67 3.66 41.65
C TYR A 664 -36.41 4.65 40.74
N LEU A 665 -36.46 4.39 39.43
CA LEU A 665 -37.18 5.22 38.47
C LEU A 665 -38.68 5.26 38.76
N GLU A 666 -39.28 4.12 39.12
CA GLU A 666 -40.69 4.07 39.54
C GLU A 666 -40.93 4.89 40.82
N THR A 667 -40.01 4.85 41.79
CA THR A 667 -40.11 5.69 42.99
C THR A 667 -40.11 7.18 42.62
N LYS A 668 -39.27 7.60 41.66
CA LYS A 668 -39.25 8.97 41.15
C LYS A 668 -40.53 9.32 40.38
N ARG A 669 -41.10 8.40 39.60
CA ARG A 669 -42.41 8.57 38.94
C ARG A 669 -43.55 8.73 39.92
N LEU A 670 -43.55 7.99 41.03
CA LEU A 670 -44.55 8.12 42.08
C LEU A 670 -44.43 9.46 42.82
N ALA A 671 -43.21 9.98 43.01
CA ALA A 671 -42.98 11.28 43.61
C ALA A 671 -43.47 12.44 42.72
N PHE A 672 -43.30 12.34 41.40
CA PHE A 672 -43.83 13.31 40.43
C PHE A 672 -44.50 12.59 39.24
N PRO A 673 -45.84 12.40 39.29
CA PRO A 673 -46.58 11.59 38.31
C PRO A 673 -46.42 12.02 36.83
N ARG A 674 -46.04 13.27 36.55
CA ARG A 674 -45.78 13.71 35.16
C ARG A 674 -44.56 13.02 34.54
N PHE A 675 -43.69 12.38 35.31
CA PHE A 675 -42.61 11.54 34.79
C PHE A 675 -43.09 10.24 34.12
N PHE A 676 -44.36 9.84 34.28
CA PHE A 676 -44.93 8.73 33.51
C PHE A 676 -45.00 9.02 31.99
N PHE A 677 -44.91 10.30 31.59
CA PHE A 677 -44.86 10.71 30.18
C PHE A 677 -43.46 10.66 29.56
N LEU A 678 -42.43 10.30 30.34
CA LEU A 678 -41.05 10.17 29.89
C LEU A 678 -40.64 8.69 29.80
N SER A 679 -39.84 8.36 28.78
CA SER A 679 -39.20 7.04 28.71
C SER A 679 -38.17 6.87 29.85
N ASN A 680 -37.72 5.64 30.10
CA ASN A 680 -36.70 5.39 31.12
C ASN A 680 -35.40 6.16 30.79
N ASP A 681 -34.98 6.18 29.53
CA ASP A 681 -33.77 6.88 29.09
C ASP A 681 -33.90 8.40 29.28
N GLU A 682 -35.06 8.98 28.93
CA GLU A 682 -35.32 10.42 29.11
C GLU A 682 -35.33 10.80 30.60
N LEU A 683 -35.93 9.96 31.44
CA LEU A 683 -35.93 10.18 32.89
C LEU A 683 -34.52 10.06 33.47
N LEU A 684 -33.72 9.09 33.00
CA LEU A 684 -32.33 8.95 33.41
C LEU A 684 -31.44 10.11 32.94
N MET A 685 -31.70 10.67 31.75
CA MET A 685 -31.01 11.88 31.31
C MET A 685 -31.24 13.04 32.27
N ILE A 686 -32.48 13.25 32.72
CA ILE A 686 -32.82 14.30 33.68
C ILE A 686 -32.17 14.03 35.04
N LEU A 687 -32.23 12.78 35.52
CA LEU A 687 -31.72 12.39 36.84
C LEU A 687 -30.19 12.24 36.91
N SER A 688 -29.50 12.13 35.77
CA SER A 688 -28.04 11.98 35.71
C SER A 688 -27.30 13.31 35.63
N GLN A 689 -27.99 14.40 35.27
CA GLN A 689 -27.43 15.75 35.09
C GLN A 689 -27.96 16.73 36.15
N THR A 690 -28.05 16.33 37.42
CA THR A 690 -28.69 17.18 38.44
C THR A 690 -27.89 18.44 38.82
N LYS A 691 -26.63 18.53 38.36
CA LYS A 691 -25.79 19.72 38.49
C LYS A 691 -26.18 20.83 37.50
N ASP A 692 -26.85 20.49 36.40
CA ASP A 692 -27.33 21.44 35.39
C ASP A 692 -28.87 21.40 35.31
N PRO A 693 -29.55 22.35 35.98
CA PRO A 693 -31.01 22.44 35.95
C PRO A 693 -31.60 22.64 34.55
N THR A 694 -30.82 23.12 33.58
CA THR A 694 -31.30 23.38 32.22
C THR A 694 -31.48 22.10 31.39
N ALA A 695 -30.89 20.97 31.82
CA ALA A 695 -31.03 19.67 31.17
C ALA A 695 -32.49 19.18 31.07
N VAL A 696 -33.38 19.70 31.92
CA VAL A 696 -34.82 19.39 31.90
C VAL A 696 -35.57 20.06 30.74
N GLN A 697 -35.04 21.16 30.17
CA GLN A 697 -35.75 22.02 29.22
C GLN A 697 -36.30 21.28 27.99
N PRO A 698 -35.59 20.32 27.36
CA PRO A 698 -36.13 19.55 26.23
C PRO A 698 -37.33 18.68 26.59
N HIS A 699 -37.47 18.33 27.88
CA HIS A 699 -38.49 17.43 28.38
C HIS A 699 -39.68 18.18 29.02
N MET A 700 -39.56 19.50 29.25
CA MET A 700 -40.59 20.32 29.89
C MET A 700 -41.95 20.23 29.20
N GLY A 701 -41.99 20.34 27.87
CA GLY A 701 -43.23 20.26 27.09
C GLY A 701 -43.92 18.88 27.15
N LYS A 702 -43.20 17.82 27.50
CA LYS A 702 -43.78 16.48 27.74
C LYS A 702 -44.37 16.36 29.15
N CYS A 703 -43.73 16.98 30.13
CA CYS A 703 -44.22 16.98 31.51
C CYS A 703 -45.37 17.97 31.73
N PHE A 704 -45.37 19.12 31.06
CA PHE A 704 -46.34 20.20 31.23
C PHE A 704 -46.98 20.61 29.92
N GLU A 705 -48.29 20.39 29.82
CA GLU A 705 -49.11 20.96 28.75
C GLU A 705 -49.23 22.48 28.97
N GLY A 706 -48.68 23.26 28.03
CA GLY A 706 -48.68 24.73 28.08
C GLY A 706 -47.37 25.37 28.55
N ILE A 707 -46.43 24.60 29.12
CA ILE A 707 -45.06 25.09 29.44
C ILE A 707 -44.08 24.40 28.50
N ASN A 708 -43.54 25.15 27.56
CA ASN A 708 -42.48 24.66 26.68
C ASN A 708 -41.11 24.76 27.35
N LYS A 709 -40.87 25.88 28.04
CA LYS A 709 -39.61 26.18 28.73
C LYS A 709 -39.86 26.98 29.99
N VAL A 710 -38.91 26.95 30.91
CA VAL A 710 -38.84 27.87 32.05
C VAL A 710 -37.69 28.84 31.86
N ARG A 711 -37.82 30.07 32.35
CA ARG A 711 -36.75 31.06 32.35
C ARG A 711 -36.02 30.99 33.67
N PHE A 712 -34.74 30.65 33.62
CA PHE A 712 -33.86 30.73 34.78
C PHE A 712 -33.27 32.15 34.92
N SER A 713 -32.91 32.52 36.16
CA SER A 713 -32.09 33.69 36.46
C SER A 713 -30.70 33.54 35.83
N GLY A 714 -29.93 34.62 35.72
CA GLY A 714 -28.58 34.58 35.12
C GLY A 714 -27.55 33.68 35.81
N SER A 715 -27.89 33.05 36.94
CA SER A 715 -27.09 32.03 37.64
C SER A 715 -27.61 30.60 37.47
N ASP A 716 -28.70 30.37 36.72
CA ASP A 716 -29.39 29.09 36.54
C ASP A 716 -29.95 28.44 37.83
N GLU A 717 -30.00 29.21 38.93
CA GLU A 717 -30.43 28.72 40.25
C GLU A 717 -31.91 28.98 40.56
N VAL A 718 -32.54 29.93 39.88
CA VAL A 718 -33.91 30.37 40.21
C VAL A 718 -34.75 30.44 38.96
N ILE A 719 -35.92 29.81 38.98
CA ILE A 719 -36.92 29.91 37.91
C ILE A 719 -37.78 31.15 38.15
N GLU A 720 -37.79 32.06 37.17
CA GLU A 720 -38.46 33.37 37.25
C GLU A 720 -39.73 33.45 36.42
N ALA A 721 -39.83 32.70 35.32
CA ALA A 721 -41.00 32.74 34.44
C ALA A 721 -41.23 31.41 33.73
N MET A 722 -42.47 31.15 33.32
CA MET A 722 -42.83 30.07 32.40
C MET A 722 -43.05 30.62 30.98
N VAL A 723 -42.65 29.83 29.98
CA VAL A 723 -42.71 30.20 28.57
C VAL A 723 -43.48 29.13 27.79
N SER A 724 -44.54 29.55 27.09
CA SER A 724 -45.36 28.67 26.26
C SER A 724 -44.67 28.32 24.93
N VAL A 725 -45.28 27.41 24.15
CA VAL A 725 -44.80 27.06 22.79
C VAL A 725 -44.96 28.25 21.84
N GLU A 726 -45.98 29.08 22.06
CA GLU A 726 -46.30 30.30 21.31
C GLU A 726 -45.39 31.48 21.69
N GLY A 727 -44.58 31.34 22.74
CA GLY A 727 -43.69 32.37 23.26
C GLY A 727 -44.36 33.33 24.26
N GLU A 728 -45.53 32.98 24.79
CA GLU A 728 -46.14 33.70 25.91
C GLU A 728 -45.29 33.51 27.16
N VAL A 729 -44.95 34.62 27.83
CA VAL A 729 -44.12 34.60 29.04
C VAL A 729 -44.98 35.04 30.22
N VAL A 730 -45.09 34.18 31.23
CA VAL A 730 -45.79 34.49 32.48
C VAL A 730 -44.78 34.46 33.62
N GLU A 731 -44.57 35.61 34.27
CA GLU A 731 -43.67 35.74 35.42
C GLU A 731 -44.27 35.02 36.64
N LEU A 732 -43.45 34.25 37.34
CA LEU A 732 -43.87 33.55 38.55
C LEU A 732 -43.82 34.51 39.74
N ASP A 733 -44.97 34.66 40.43
CA ASP A 733 -45.06 35.45 41.66
C ASP A 733 -44.21 34.83 42.78
N LEU A 734 -44.22 33.49 42.87
CA LEU A 734 -43.33 32.71 43.71
C LEU A 734 -42.21 32.09 42.86
N ARG A 735 -41.01 32.68 42.93
CA ARG A 735 -39.83 32.16 42.24
C ARG A 735 -39.38 30.85 42.87
N VAL A 736 -39.03 29.87 42.03
CA VAL A 736 -38.62 28.53 42.49
C VAL A 736 -37.10 28.44 42.47
N ASN A 737 -36.48 28.24 43.63
CA ASN A 737 -35.03 28.04 43.74
C ASN A 737 -34.70 26.54 43.64
N VAL A 738 -33.96 26.15 42.60
CA VAL A 738 -33.65 24.73 42.32
C VAL A 738 -32.47 24.20 43.14
N VAL A 739 -31.70 25.08 43.81
CA VAL A 739 -30.54 24.71 44.63
C VAL A 739 -30.79 24.83 46.14
N GLU A 740 -32.01 25.15 46.55
CA GLU A 740 -32.39 25.35 47.95
C GLU A 740 -32.67 24.02 48.69
N GLY A 741 -31.94 23.76 49.78
CA GLY A 741 -32.20 22.63 50.69
C GLY A 741 -32.22 21.28 49.96
N ASP A 742 -33.27 20.50 50.20
CA ASP A 742 -33.46 19.15 49.64
C ASP A 742 -33.79 19.15 48.13
N LYS A 743 -34.02 20.31 47.52
CA LYS A 743 -34.29 20.45 46.07
C LYS A 743 -33.03 20.25 45.24
N ARG A 744 -31.86 20.54 45.82
CA ARG A 744 -30.57 20.36 45.15
C ARG A 744 -30.33 18.87 44.86
N GLY A 745 -30.38 18.50 43.59
CA GLY A 745 -30.22 17.10 43.17
C GLY A 745 -31.52 16.32 43.03
N ASN A 746 -32.67 16.85 43.48
CA ASN A 746 -33.97 16.17 43.42
C ASN A 746 -34.92 16.93 42.49
N VAL A 747 -34.87 16.56 41.21
CA VAL A 747 -35.61 17.23 40.13
C VAL A 747 -37.12 17.19 40.34
N GLU A 748 -37.63 16.09 40.89
CA GLU A 748 -39.05 15.95 41.22
C GLU A 748 -39.56 17.02 42.20
N MET A 749 -38.71 17.46 43.14
CA MET A 749 -39.14 18.36 44.21
C MET A 749 -39.37 19.77 43.71
N TRP A 750 -38.41 20.33 42.97
CA TRP A 750 -38.58 21.68 42.44
C TRP A 750 -39.55 21.72 41.25
N LEU A 751 -39.74 20.62 40.50
CA LEU A 751 -40.82 20.54 39.49
C LEU A 751 -42.23 20.53 40.11
N MET A 752 -42.39 19.93 41.29
CA MET A 752 -43.64 20.07 42.07
C MET A 752 -43.88 21.53 42.47
N GLU A 753 -42.86 22.25 42.94
CA GLU A 753 -43.00 23.68 43.26
C GLU A 753 -43.29 24.55 42.04
N VAL A 754 -42.72 24.23 40.87
CA VAL A 754 -43.09 24.89 39.60
C VAL A 754 -44.57 24.67 39.30
N GLN A 755 -45.09 23.46 39.52
CA GLN A 755 -46.51 23.17 39.33
C GLN A 755 -47.39 23.98 40.30
N GLU A 756 -47.02 24.05 41.58
CA GLU A 756 -47.76 24.83 42.58
C GLU A 756 -47.72 26.33 42.27
N SER A 757 -46.53 26.86 41.97
CA SER A 757 -46.32 28.27 41.60
C SER A 757 -47.07 28.64 40.32
N MET A 758 -47.12 27.75 39.33
CA MET A 758 -47.93 27.94 38.11
C MET A 758 -49.41 28.16 38.45
N ILE A 759 -49.99 27.30 39.30
CA ILE A 759 -51.42 27.36 39.67
C ILE A 759 -51.72 28.64 40.46
N ASP A 760 -50.89 28.95 41.47
CA ASP A 760 -51.06 30.14 42.30
C ASP A 760 -50.90 31.43 41.47
N CYS A 761 -49.88 31.47 40.61
CA CYS A 761 -49.62 32.61 39.74
C CYS A 761 -50.79 32.86 38.78
N LEU A 762 -51.28 31.83 38.07
CA LEU A 762 -52.43 31.98 37.17
C LEU A 762 -53.71 32.38 37.91
N THR A 763 -53.93 31.86 39.12
CA THR A 763 -55.08 32.24 39.96
C THR A 763 -55.03 33.72 40.32
N LYS A 764 -53.86 34.21 40.77
CA LYS A 764 -53.65 35.62 41.14
C LYS A 764 -53.73 36.54 39.92
N ILE A 765 -53.14 36.16 38.79
CA ILE A 765 -53.20 36.93 37.54
C ILE A 765 -54.66 37.04 37.07
N THR A 766 -55.42 35.94 37.13
CA THR A 766 -56.85 35.96 36.76
C THR A 766 -57.66 36.87 37.68
N ALA A 767 -57.43 36.83 39.00
CA ALA A 767 -58.10 37.72 39.94
C ALA A 767 -57.74 39.20 39.71
N LYS A 768 -56.47 39.51 39.46
CA LYS A 768 -56.03 40.88 39.12
C LYS A 768 -56.65 41.37 37.81
N SER A 769 -56.70 40.49 36.80
CA SER A 769 -57.30 40.78 35.50
C SER A 769 -58.81 41.05 35.59
N LEU A 770 -59.53 40.29 36.43
CA LEU A 770 -60.96 40.49 36.69
C LEU A 770 -61.25 41.88 37.27
N VAL A 771 -60.42 42.35 38.21
CA VAL A 771 -60.55 43.70 38.79
C VAL A 771 -60.16 44.78 37.77
N ALA A 772 -59.11 44.54 36.98
CA ALA A 772 -58.64 45.47 35.96
C ALA A 772 -59.64 45.68 34.83
N TYR A 773 -60.38 44.64 34.43
CA TYR A 773 -61.40 44.72 33.37
C TYR A 773 -62.45 45.80 33.66
N ALA A 774 -62.91 45.93 34.91
CA ALA A 774 -63.88 46.95 35.29
C ALA A 774 -63.34 48.41 35.24
N GLN A 775 -62.03 48.58 35.20
CA GLN A 775 -61.37 49.90 35.31
C GLN A 775 -60.72 50.36 34.00
N ALA A 776 -60.42 49.43 33.09
CA ALA A 776 -59.70 49.68 31.85
C ALA A 776 -60.63 49.58 30.62
N ASP A 777 -60.21 50.20 29.51
CA ASP A 777 -60.89 50.01 28.24
C ASP A 777 -60.60 48.60 27.69
N ARG A 778 -61.65 47.90 27.23
CA ARG A 778 -61.58 46.50 26.79
C ARG A 778 -60.49 46.29 25.72
N THR A 779 -60.35 47.23 24.78
CA THR A 779 -59.35 47.12 23.69
C THR A 779 -57.91 47.20 24.14
N LYS A 780 -57.62 47.85 25.27
CA LYS A 780 -56.28 47.90 25.87
C LYS A 780 -56.05 46.71 26.79
N TRP A 781 -57.05 46.37 27.60
CA TRP A 781 -57.00 45.27 28.54
C TRP A 781 -56.69 43.94 27.85
N VAL A 782 -57.32 43.60 26.71
CA VAL A 782 -57.07 42.34 25.98
C VAL A 782 -55.62 42.12 25.52
N LEU A 783 -54.78 43.16 25.48
CA LEU A 783 -53.36 43.09 25.10
C LEU A 783 -52.40 43.03 26.29
N GLU A 784 -52.87 43.34 27.50
CA GLU A 784 -52.05 43.45 28.71
C GLU A 784 -52.04 42.16 29.55
N TRP A 785 -52.96 41.22 29.28
CA TRP A 785 -53.14 39.99 30.06
C TRP A 785 -52.90 38.73 29.21
N PRO A 786 -52.48 37.61 29.82
CA PRO A 786 -52.29 36.35 29.11
C PRO A 786 -53.55 35.88 28.39
N GLY A 787 -53.40 35.22 27.24
CA GLY A 787 -54.52 34.97 26.34
C GLY A 787 -55.66 34.15 26.95
N GLN A 788 -55.33 33.10 27.70
CA GLN A 788 -56.34 32.29 28.41
C GLN A 788 -57.02 33.04 29.57
N VAL A 789 -56.29 33.94 30.23
CA VAL A 789 -56.84 34.79 31.29
C VAL A 789 -57.85 35.78 30.70
N VAL A 790 -57.52 36.37 29.55
CA VAL A 790 -58.42 37.26 28.81
C VAL A 790 -59.73 36.54 28.49
N ILE A 791 -59.66 35.36 27.88
CA ILE A 791 -60.85 34.57 27.52
C ILE A 791 -61.68 34.21 28.77
N CYS A 792 -61.03 33.82 29.87
CA CYS A 792 -61.71 33.45 31.11
C CYS A 792 -62.48 34.63 31.72
N VAL A 793 -61.81 35.77 31.89
CA VAL A 793 -62.41 36.98 32.47
C VAL A 793 -63.51 37.53 31.57
N ASP A 794 -63.32 37.51 30.25
CA ASP A 794 -64.32 37.97 29.31
C ASP A 794 -65.60 37.13 29.37
N ASN A 795 -65.50 35.80 29.45
CA ASN A 795 -66.65 34.91 29.66
C ASN A 795 -67.38 35.18 30.98
N ILE A 796 -66.65 35.52 32.05
CA ILE A 796 -67.25 35.86 33.35
C ILE A 796 -68.08 37.15 33.22
N TYR A 797 -67.50 38.21 32.65
CA TYR A 797 -68.20 39.49 32.46
C TYR A 797 -69.36 39.35 31.49
N TRP A 798 -69.17 38.68 30.35
CA TRP A 798 -70.24 38.41 29.40
C TRP A 798 -71.42 37.71 30.08
N THR A 799 -71.16 36.68 30.88
CA THR A 799 -72.21 35.95 31.60
C THR A 799 -72.95 36.86 32.59
N GLN A 800 -72.21 37.68 33.34
CA GLN A 800 -72.78 38.62 34.32
C GLN A 800 -73.60 39.73 33.66
N GLU A 801 -73.10 40.31 32.56
CA GLU A 801 -73.74 41.39 31.82
C GLU A 801 -75.00 40.89 31.11
N VAL A 802 -74.97 39.70 30.50
CA VAL A 802 -76.15 39.04 29.92
C VAL A 802 -77.21 38.79 30.99
N ALA A 803 -76.85 38.21 32.14
CA ALA A 803 -77.80 37.98 33.22
C ALA A 803 -78.46 39.28 33.71
N SER A 804 -77.65 40.34 33.88
CA SER A 804 -78.14 41.66 34.28
C SER A 804 -79.05 42.29 33.21
N ALA A 805 -78.75 42.10 31.93
CA ALA A 805 -79.56 42.60 30.82
C ALA A 805 -80.91 41.88 30.72
N ILE A 806 -80.95 40.57 31.04
CA ILE A 806 -82.19 39.79 31.13
C ILE A 806 -83.07 40.31 32.27
N ASP A 807 -82.51 40.46 33.47
CA ASP A 807 -83.25 40.94 34.64
C ASP A 807 -83.78 42.37 34.46
N ALA A 808 -83.00 43.23 33.78
CA ALA A 808 -83.39 44.61 33.48
C ALA A 808 -84.26 44.76 32.21
N ASN A 809 -84.49 43.68 31.47
CA ASN A 809 -85.19 43.65 30.18
C ASN A 809 -84.59 44.61 29.12
N LYS A 810 -83.25 44.69 29.06
CA LYS A 810 -82.46 45.58 28.18
C LYS A 810 -81.55 44.83 27.21
N MET A 811 -81.96 43.64 26.77
CA MET A 811 -81.13 42.77 25.93
C MET A 811 -80.74 43.44 24.60
N GLU A 812 -81.62 44.21 23.97
CA GLU A 812 -81.31 44.92 22.72
C GLU A 812 -80.20 45.96 22.87
N ASP A 813 -80.13 46.64 24.03
CA ASP A 813 -79.07 47.62 24.30
C ASP A 813 -77.73 46.92 24.52
N TYR A 814 -77.74 45.76 25.20
CA TYR A 814 -76.56 44.94 25.40
C TYR A 814 -76.02 44.39 24.07
N VAL A 815 -76.88 43.90 23.16
CA VAL A 815 -76.46 43.45 21.82
C VAL A 815 -75.74 44.56 21.05
N LYS A 816 -76.22 45.80 21.12
CA LYS A 816 -75.54 46.95 20.49
C LYS A 816 -74.18 47.21 21.11
N GLN A 817 -74.06 47.08 22.44
CA GLN A 817 -72.79 47.19 23.15
C GLN A 817 -71.80 46.10 22.71
N SER A 818 -72.22 44.83 22.65
CA SER A 818 -71.37 43.71 22.20
C SER A 818 -70.90 43.90 20.76
N VAL A 819 -71.79 44.31 19.84
CA VAL A 819 -71.41 44.62 18.45
C VAL A 819 -70.39 45.76 18.38
N THR A 820 -70.52 46.77 19.25
CA THR A 820 -69.55 47.88 19.32
C THR A 820 -68.19 47.39 19.82
N GLN A 821 -68.16 46.56 20.87
CA GLN A 821 -66.93 46.01 21.40
C GLN A 821 -66.24 45.06 20.40
N LEU A 822 -66.99 44.18 19.73
CA LEU A 822 -66.50 43.32 18.64
C LEU A 822 -65.90 44.17 17.50
N GLY A 823 -66.57 45.25 17.10
CA GLY A 823 -66.02 46.21 16.13
C GLY A 823 -64.69 46.82 16.58
N GLY A 824 -64.54 47.11 17.88
CA GLY A 824 -63.29 47.55 18.49
C GLY A 824 -62.17 46.50 18.38
N LEU A 825 -62.47 45.24 18.69
CA LEU A 825 -61.51 44.14 18.55
C LEU A 825 -61.12 43.87 17.09
N VAL A 826 -62.07 43.92 16.15
CA VAL A 826 -61.80 43.76 14.71
C VAL A 826 -60.87 44.88 14.19
N ASN A 827 -61.05 46.11 14.66
CA ASN A 827 -60.15 47.21 14.32
C ASN A 827 -58.75 47.00 14.90
N LEU A 828 -58.66 46.46 16.11
CA LEU A 828 -57.38 46.13 16.76
C LEU A 828 -56.64 45.03 15.99
N VAL A 829 -57.33 43.98 15.54
CA VAL A 829 -56.77 42.88 14.73
C VAL A 829 -56.21 43.37 13.39
N ARG A 830 -56.81 44.42 12.81
CA ARG A 830 -56.35 45.06 11.56
C ARG A 830 -55.11 45.94 11.74
N GLY A 831 -54.73 46.26 12.98
CA GLY A 831 -53.54 47.06 13.30
C GLY A 831 -52.25 46.24 13.42
N ASP A 832 -51.19 46.92 13.86
CA ASP A 832 -49.89 46.31 14.14
C ASP A 832 -49.92 45.61 15.50
N LEU A 833 -49.91 44.28 15.47
CA LEU A 833 -49.92 43.41 16.65
C LEU A 833 -48.74 42.44 16.63
N THR A 834 -48.27 42.09 17.82
CA THR A 834 -47.35 40.97 17.99
C THR A 834 -48.01 39.67 17.55
N LYS A 835 -47.19 38.66 17.17
CA LYS A 835 -47.68 37.34 16.77
C LYS A 835 -48.58 36.73 17.86
N LEU A 836 -48.18 36.86 19.12
CA LEU A 836 -48.94 36.41 20.28
C LEU A 836 -50.27 37.17 20.43
N GLY A 837 -50.24 38.52 20.40
CA GLY A 837 -51.45 39.33 20.50
C GLY A 837 -52.47 39.02 19.41
N ARG A 838 -52.00 38.73 18.18
CA ARG A 838 -52.88 38.31 17.08
C ARG A 838 -53.52 36.95 17.31
N GLN A 839 -52.82 36.00 17.93
CA GLN A 839 -53.38 34.69 18.28
C GLN A 839 -54.44 34.81 19.39
N THR A 840 -54.15 35.56 20.45
CA THR A 840 -55.10 35.84 21.55
C THR A 840 -56.37 36.49 21.02
N LEU A 841 -56.24 37.54 20.20
CA LEU A 841 -57.40 38.22 19.63
C LEU A 841 -58.15 37.37 18.61
N GLY A 842 -57.47 36.53 17.83
CA GLY A 842 -58.14 35.60 16.91
C GLY A 842 -59.04 34.62 17.66
N ALA A 843 -58.58 34.09 18.79
CA ALA A 843 -59.40 33.23 19.65
C ALA A 843 -60.55 34.01 20.29
N LEU A 844 -60.29 35.21 20.84
CA LEU A 844 -61.32 36.04 21.47
C LEU A 844 -62.42 36.47 20.49
N VAL A 845 -62.06 36.91 19.28
CA VAL A 845 -63.01 37.30 18.21
C VAL A 845 -63.87 36.12 17.74
N THR A 846 -63.42 34.88 17.94
CA THR A 846 -64.23 33.69 17.63
C THR A 846 -65.25 33.39 18.74
N ILE A 847 -64.95 33.80 19.98
CA ILE A 847 -65.81 33.63 21.15
C ILE A 847 -66.88 34.73 21.22
N ASP A 848 -66.47 35.97 20.96
CA ASP A 848 -67.35 37.14 20.78
C ASP A 848 -68.26 37.04 19.55
#